data_AF-A0A3D5D8V4-F1
#
_entry.id   AF-A0A3D5D8V4-F1
#
_cell.length_a   1.000
_cell.length_b   1.000
_cell.length_c   1.000
_cell.angle_alpha   90.00
_cell.angle_beta   90.00
_cell.angle_gamma   90.00
#
_symmetry.space_group_name_H-M   'P 1'
#
loop_
_entity.id
_entity.type
_entity.pdbx_description
1 polymer ?
#
loop_
_entity_poly.entity_id
_entity_poly.type
_entity_poly.pdbx_seq_one_letter_code
_entity_poly.pdbx_strand_id
1 'polypeptide(L)'
;MKRKSHFLHAEKNAPPPHIVFYNLTNSGASAIVPIIEELLVHGQGYVSQGDPSSSAKFEEYFTGEQPTFHWTHSPPSIFETFLDEPDFRFICLYRDPRDVLVSHIKDLIHRDLNEGKSESDLYQEYIGSNFDGMYHYADEWLHLNALNVISLSFEELKKDIPGTIRHLFKYLGLTVNEKMLDSCCKKYSFESVTKRTPGEDGPIVRNNLMYRKGISGDWKNQFDEPVEKAFNKKFELIMNRWGYGENPSIKEYQIVSPPMPCGVGWLVNVLLELGIRTNHHDESYVEDHWQCDDAGREQINPSAKEHLQWHLPVLNSKQSFEFQDNINVRWEHRLDFGRNPRPTILFTRDVRDAVYSQYRRHHEQQCSFDDYLAKPDQWPDHFPGMFDLPPAETWALFNFFWLELANIMPLIVVRFEDTKENPVQQVQRILKFLDVSRTESEIHLAVEKSSFSKAHDQECSMALNANASTRNNHRKGMPYEWKTHYDRNQLIRFSGMADEVLHRLGYETTIAGSAETELSQHSEELDSEIQMDFKSANLEDARKNLLEALAETTSKESRNWLCSQILAHDWVQHVFKVDLNQSLAATRSRKAFSKILARYAETEIIQNLFSKNIRLSPVITPLGSHRGYVLVQVDRSYLALSPALGPEFDILEQSQDSITDFAQRGLCIVVATENRLIKAIDLLIDSILDKANGLISSGQMQAGAEVIKRCISLTGAKDAETIKVANYANQLSNSPFSVIHD
;
A
#
# COMPACT_ATOMS: atom_id res chain seq x y z
N MET A 1 -9.56 -23.34 11.71
CA MET A 1 -9.76 -24.20 10.52
C MET A 1 -8.50 -25.07 10.37
N LYS A 2 -8.56 -26.39 10.61
CA LYS A 2 -7.38 -27.26 10.39
C LYS A 2 -7.17 -27.42 8.89
N ARG A 3 -6.18 -26.73 8.29
CA ARG A 3 -5.77 -26.95 6.90
C ARG A 3 -5.49 -28.45 6.74
N LYS A 4 -6.21 -29.13 5.83
CA LYS A 4 -5.86 -30.49 5.43
C LYS A 4 -4.52 -30.40 4.72
N SER A 5 -3.47 -30.88 5.40
CA SER A 5 -2.13 -31.04 4.83
C SER A 5 -2.25 -31.87 3.55
N HIS A 6 -2.14 -31.23 2.40
CA HIS A 6 -1.81 -31.93 1.18
C HIS A 6 -0.37 -32.39 1.36
N PHE A 7 -0.21 -33.63 1.82
CA PHE A 7 1.09 -34.25 1.95
C PHE A 7 1.69 -34.30 0.55
N LEU A 8 2.70 -33.47 0.29
CA LEU A 8 3.66 -33.77 -0.76
C LEU A 8 4.18 -35.18 -0.43
N HIS A 9 3.90 -36.14 -1.30
CA HIS A 9 4.39 -37.51 -1.13
C HIS A 9 5.91 -37.44 -1.14
N ALA A 10 6.53 -37.64 0.04
CA ALA A 10 7.97 -37.74 0.16
C ALA A 10 8.46 -38.90 -0.71
N GLU A 11 9.24 -38.60 -1.74
CA GLU A 11 9.96 -39.62 -2.49
C GLU A 11 10.93 -40.31 -1.53
N LYS A 12 10.98 -41.64 -1.58
CA LYS A 12 11.60 -42.49 -0.56
C LYS A 12 13.13 -42.34 -0.41
N ASN A 13 13.76 -41.42 -1.15
CA ASN A 13 15.21 -41.17 -1.17
C ASN A 13 15.56 -39.66 -1.35
N ALA A 14 14.64 -38.74 -1.11
CA ALA A 14 14.94 -37.31 -1.20
C ALA A 14 15.92 -36.90 -0.07
N PRO A 15 16.86 -35.95 -0.33
CA PRO A 15 17.72 -35.41 0.72
C PRO A 15 16.89 -34.73 1.83
N PRO A 16 17.45 -34.61 3.06
CA PRO A 16 16.75 -33.91 4.14
C PRO A 16 16.52 -32.45 3.74
N PRO A 17 15.34 -31.87 4.04
CA PRO A 17 15.07 -30.50 3.65
C PRO A 17 15.87 -29.50 4.49
N HIS A 18 16.15 -28.32 3.95
CA HIS A 18 16.53 -27.14 4.73
C HIS A 18 15.31 -26.62 5.49
N ILE A 19 15.50 -26.22 6.74
CA ILE A 19 14.43 -25.86 7.65
C ILE A 19 14.60 -24.42 8.11
N VAL A 20 13.59 -23.61 7.87
CA VAL A 20 13.48 -22.26 8.43
C VAL A 20 12.33 -22.27 9.44
N PHE A 21 12.66 -22.01 10.70
CA PHE A 21 11.71 -21.90 11.80
C PHE A 21 11.49 -20.43 12.12
N TYR A 22 10.35 -19.90 11.66
CA TYR A 22 9.86 -18.60 12.08
C TYR A 22 9.12 -18.72 13.42
N ASN A 23 9.41 -17.82 14.34
CA ASN A 23 8.51 -17.56 15.45
C ASN A 23 8.20 -16.07 15.59
N LEU A 24 6.94 -15.78 15.85
CA LEU A 24 6.52 -14.47 16.34
C LEU A 24 7.28 -14.13 17.65
N THR A 25 7.79 -12.92 17.77
CA THR A 25 8.50 -12.50 18.99
C THR A 25 7.63 -12.70 20.23
N ASN A 26 8.21 -13.17 21.33
CA ASN A 26 7.48 -13.51 22.57
C ASN A 26 6.37 -14.60 22.42
N SER A 27 6.34 -15.35 21.32
CA SER A 27 5.37 -16.44 21.08
C SER A 27 5.75 -17.82 21.64
N GLY A 28 6.83 -17.89 22.44
CA GLY A 28 7.22 -19.13 23.13
C GLY A 28 8.32 -19.95 22.47
N ALA A 29 9.29 -19.31 21.80
CA ALA A 29 10.52 -19.96 21.34
C ALA A 29 11.20 -20.82 22.44
N SER A 30 11.16 -20.35 23.70
CA SER A 30 11.66 -21.09 24.87
C SER A 30 11.06 -22.48 25.08
N ALA A 31 9.85 -22.74 24.57
CA ALA A 31 9.19 -24.02 24.72
C ALA A 31 9.53 -25.04 23.62
N ILE A 32 10.14 -24.62 22.51
CA ILE A 32 10.31 -25.48 21.33
C ILE A 32 11.69 -25.41 20.67
N VAL A 33 12.32 -24.23 20.57
CA VAL A 33 13.58 -24.05 19.85
C VAL A 33 14.69 -24.94 20.42
N PRO A 34 14.93 -25.00 21.74
CA PRO A 34 15.98 -25.89 22.29
C PRO A 34 15.74 -27.37 22.00
N ILE A 35 14.47 -27.79 21.89
CA ILE A 35 14.11 -29.18 21.59
C ILE A 35 14.38 -29.48 20.11
N ILE A 36 13.95 -28.60 19.22
CA ILE A 36 14.17 -28.76 17.76
C ILE A 36 15.66 -28.71 17.44
N GLU A 37 16.40 -27.74 18.00
CA GLU A 37 17.84 -27.63 17.81
C GLU A 37 18.56 -28.90 18.28
N GLU A 38 18.26 -29.41 19.48
CA GLU A 38 18.91 -30.63 19.96
C GLU A 38 18.58 -31.84 19.07
N LEU A 39 17.31 -32.01 18.66
CA LEU A 39 16.91 -33.13 17.81
C LEU A 39 17.47 -33.06 16.38
N LEU A 40 17.54 -31.88 15.77
CA LEU A 40 18.02 -31.72 14.39
C LEU A 40 19.55 -31.66 14.33
N VAL A 41 20.17 -30.78 15.12
CA VAL A 41 21.61 -30.51 15.05
C VAL A 41 22.39 -31.66 15.65
N HIS A 42 22.03 -32.09 16.86
CA HIS A 42 22.74 -33.18 17.54
C HIS A 42 22.18 -34.57 17.19
N GLY A 43 20.90 -34.65 16.83
CA GLY A 43 20.25 -35.93 16.52
C GLY A 43 20.29 -36.33 15.04
N GLN A 44 20.34 -35.37 14.10
CA GLN A 44 20.26 -35.65 12.66
C GLN A 44 21.37 -34.98 11.82
N GLY A 45 22.31 -34.27 12.45
CA GLY A 45 23.46 -33.68 11.76
C GLY A 45 23.14 -32.41 10.95
N TYR A 46 22.05 -31.71 11.29
CA TYR A 46 21.78 -30.40 10.72
C TYR A 46 22.81 -29.37 11.19
N VAL A 47 23.14 -28.41 10.32
CA VAL A 47 23.93 -27.23 10.70
C VAL A 47 22.99 -26.14 11.19
N SER A 48 23.20 -25.66 12.43
CA SER A 48 22.53 -24.45 12.92
C SER A 48 23.22 -23.25 12.29
N GLN A 49 22.50 -22.51 11.45
CA GLN A 49 23.10 -21.45 10.63
C GLN A 49 22.48 -20.11 10.97
N GLY A 50 23.17 -19.33 11.80
CA GLY A 50 22.68 -18.03 12.27
C GLY A 50 21.60 -18.10 13.35
N ASP A 51 21.12 -16.92 13.72
CA ASP A 51 20.02 -16.67 14.67
C ASP A 51 19.12 -15.52 14.14
N PRO A 52 18.03 -15.15 14.84
CA PRO A 52 17.14 -14.09 14.36
C PRO A 52 17.79 -12.73 14.08
N SER A 53 18.94 -12.42 14.68
CA SER A 53 19.69 -11.17 14.41
C SER A 53 20.44 -11.19 13.07
N SER A 54 20.62 -12.37 12.49
CA SER A 54 21.41 -12.60 11.26
C SER A 54 20.55 -12.94 10.04
N SER A 55 19.22 -13.01 10.18
CA SER A 55 18.33 -13.48 9.10
C SER A 55 18.43 -12.65 7.82
N ALA A 56 18.68 -11.34 7.91
CA ALA A 56 18.85 -10.49 6.73
C ALA A 56 20.03 -10.89 5.83
N LYS A 57 21.02 -11.62 6.37
CA LYS A 57 22.21 -12.10 5.65
C LYS A 57 22.11 -13.59 5.32
N PHE A 58 20.95 -14.22 5.49
CA PHE A 58 20.80 -15.68 5.33
C PHE A 58 21.35 -16.19 3.99
N GLU A 59 21.01 -15.51 2.90
CA GLU A 59 21.48 -15.85 1.57
C GLU A 59 23.01 -15.74 1.40
N GLU A 60 23.68 -14.82 2.12
CA GLU A 60 25.14 -14.62 1.99
C GLU A 60 25.93 -15.79 2.58
N TYR A 61 25.42 -16.41 3.65
CA TYR A 61 26.12 -17.51 4.31
C TYR A 61 25.59 -18.89 3.94
N PHE A 62 24.39 -18.99 3.37
CA PHE A 62 23.79 -20.27 2.97
C PHE A 62 24.59 -20.93 1.85
N THR A 63 25.07 -22.16 2.07
CA THR A 63 25.90 -22.89 1.09
C THR A 63 25.14 -24.00 0.36
N GLY A 64 24.00 -24.46 0.89
CA GLY A 64 23.24 -25.59 0.35
C GLY A 64 23.93 -26.97 0.47
N GLU A 65 25.16 -27.05 0.99
CA GLU A 65 25.93 -28.30 1.03
C GLU A 65 25.43 -29.29 2.09
N GLN A 66 24.82 -28.80 3.16
CA GLN A 66 24.34 -29.59 4.29
C GLN A 66 22.92 -29.17 4.69
N PRO A 67 22.10 -30.08 5.25
CA PRO A 67 20.80 -29.71 5.80
C PRO A 67 20.95 -28.61 6.88
N THR A 68 20.24 -27.50 6.68
CA THR A 68 20.36 -26.31 7.50
C THR A 68 19.14 -26.14 8.38
N PHE A 69 19.34 -25.76 9.63
CA PHE A 69 18.29 -25.21 10.49
C PHE A 69 18.58 -23.74 10.75
N HIS A 70 17.61 -22.87 10.44
CA HIS A 70 17.68 -21.43 10.71
C HIS A 70 16.48 -21.00 11.53
N TRP A 71 16.73 -20.30 12.64
CA TRP A 71 15.72 -19.70 13.49
C TRP A 71 15.60 -18.20 13.22
N THR A 72 14.38 -17.69 13.01
CA THR A 72 14.14 -16.31 12.60
C THR A 72 12.90 -15.67 13.23
N HIS A 73 12.91 -14.33 13.35
CA HIS A 73 11.74 -13.47 13.58
C HIS A 73 11.35 -12.66 12.33
N SER A 74 12.03 -12.90 11.20
CA SER A 74 11.90 -12.10 10.00
C SER A 74 10.69 -12.49 9.15
N PRO A 75 10.14 -11.54 8.37
CA PRO A 75 9.07 -11.81 7.42
C PRO A 75 9.51 -12.77 6.29
N PRO A 76 8.55 -13.38 5.57
CA PRO A 76 8.83 -14.25 4.43
C PRO A 76 9.64 -13.60 3.31
N SER A 77 9.58 -12.28 3.16
CA SER A 77 10.34 -11.48 2.18
C SER A 77 11.85 -11.71 2.25
N ILE A 78 12.40 -11.96 3.45
CA ILE A 78 13.84 -12.26 3.62
C ILE A 78 14.22 -13.61 2.99
N PHE A 79 13.25 -14.54 2.90
CA PHE A 79 13.46 -15.88 2.35
C PHE A 79 12.82 -16.04 0.96
N GLU A 80 12.49 -14.94 0.27
CA GLU A 80 11.71 -14.97 -0.97
C GLU A 80 12.29 -15.91 -2.04
N THR A 81 13.61 -15.94 -2.19
CA THR A 81 14.32 -16.81 -3.14
C THR A 81 14.24 -18.30 -2.79
N PHE A 82 13.92 -18.63 -1.54
CA PHE A 82 13.82 -20.00 -1.04
C PHE A 82 12.38 -20.49 -0.86
N LEU A 83 11.38 -19.59 -0.95
CA LEU A 83 9.97 -19.93 -0.69
C LEU A 83 9.43 -20.97 -1.68
N ASP A 84 9.87 -20.90 -2.93
CA ASP A 84 9.41 -21.78 -4.01
C ASP A 84 10.35 -23.00 -4.22
N GLU A 85 11.45 -23.09 -3.45
CA GLU A 85 12.42 -24.18 -3.55
C GLU A 85 11.90 -25.48 -2.90
N PRO A 86 11.91 -26.61 -3.61
CA PRO A 86 11.28 -27.85 -3.16
C PRO A 86 12.03 -28.54 -2.01
N ASP A 87 13.27 -28.19 -1.76
CA ASP A 87 14.12 -28.67 -0.66
C ASP A 87 14.00 -27.82 0.62
N PHE A 88 13.30 -26.67 0.59
CA PHE A 88 13.02 -25.88 1.78
C PHE A 88 11.68 -26.24 2.44
N ARG A 89 11.66 -26.23 3.77
CA ARG A 89 10.46 -26.36 4.60
C ARG A 89 10.44 -25.26 5.65
N PHE A 90 9.28 -24.61 5.76
CA PHE A 90 9.05 -23.51 6.68
C PHE A 90 8.09 -23.92 7.79
N ILE A 91 8.40 -23.50 9.01
CA ILE A 91 7.56 -23.70 10.20
C ILE A 91 7.28 -22.34 10.82
N CYS A 92 6.01 -22.00 11.04
CA CYS A 92 5.57 -20.75 11.65
C CYS A 92 4.93 -21.00 13.01
N LEU A 93 5.56 -20.51 14.10
CA LEU A 93 4.99 -20.48 15.44
C LEU A 93 4.36 -19.11 15.75
N TYR A 94 3.05 -19.11 15.99
CA TYR A 94 2.28 -17.92 16.38
C TYR A 94 1.59 -18.13 17.74
N ARG A 95 1.04 -17.05 18.30
CA ARG A 95 0.39 -17.03 19.63
C ARG A 95 -0.68 -15.95 19.68
N ASP A 96 -1.64 -16.03 20.61
CA ASP A 96 -2.59 -14.95 20.88
C ASP A 96 -1.86 -13.59 21.00
N PRO A 97 -2.13 -12.62 20.11
CA PRO A 97 -1.47 -11.31 20.10
C PRO A 97 -1.53 -10.58 21.44
N ARG A 98 -2.60 -10.76 22.23
CA ARG A 98 -2.73 -10.13 23.55
C ARG A 98 -1.69 -10.67 24.53
N ASP A 99 -1.51 -11.99 24.55
CA ASP A 99 -0.50 -12.65 25.37
C ASP A 99 0.94 -12.29 24.95
N VAL A 100 1.16 -12.05 23.65
CA VAL A 100 2.43 -11.57 23.10
C VAL A 100 2.74 -10.18 23.64
N LEU A 101 1.80 -9.24 23.56
CA LEU A 101 1.96 -7.90 24.11
C LEU A 101 2.22 -7.93 25.62
N VAL A 102 1.46 -8.71 26.39
CA VAL A 102 1.73 -8.93 27.83
C VAL A 102 3.15 -9.41 28.05
N SER A 103 3.58 -10.41 27.29
CA SER A 103 4.91 -10.97 27.48
C SER A 103 6.02 -9.99 27.10
N HIS A 104 5.76 -9.05 26.18
CA HIS A 104 6.69 -7.98 25.82
C HIS A 104 6.77 -6.92 26.91
N ILE A 105 5.62 -6.39 27.36
CA ILE A 105 5.57 -5.38 28.42
C ILE A 105 6.19 -5.88 29.72
N LYS A 106 5.93 -7.14 30.11
CA LYS A 106 6.57 -7.74 31.29
C LYS A 106 8.09 -7.88 31.14
N ASP A 107 8.60 -8.11 29.93
CA ASP A 107 10.07 -8.14 29.70
C ASP A 107 10.68 -6.75 29.80
N LEU A 108 10.01 -5.72 29.25
CA LEU A 108 10.45 -4.33 29.37
C LEU A 108 10.55 -3.89 30.83
N ILE A 109 9.50 -4.16 31.62
CA ILE A 109 9.48 -3.84 33.06
C ILE A 109 10.57 -4.61 33.78
N HIS A 110 10.76 -5.90 33.50
CA HIS A 110 11.80 -6.69 34.15
C HIS A 110 13.22 -6.21 33.83
N ARG A 111 13.42 -5.59 32.66
CA ARG A 111 14.70 -5.03 32.22
C ARG A 111 14.90 -3.57 32.63
N ASP A 112 13.99 -3.01 33.44
CA ASP A 112 13.96 -1.60 33.84
C ASP A 112 13.95 -0.62 32.63
N LEU A 113 13.28 -1.03 31.53
CA LEU A 113 13.13 -0.26 30.29
C LEU A 113 11.75 0.41 30.16
N ASN A 114 11.00 0.53 31.25
CA ASN A 114 9.67 1.12 31.27
C ASN A 114 9.66 2.65 31.47
N GLU A 115 10.82 3.29 31.64
CA GLU A 115 10.95 4.76 31.76
C GLU A 115 10.06 5.38 32.86
N GLY A 116 9.76 4.61 33.91
CA GLY A 116 8.87 5.03 35.01
C GLY A 116 7.37 5.03 34.66
N LYS A 117 6.98 4.61 33.46
CA LYS A 117 5.58 4.46 33.04
C LYS A 117 4.90 3.30 33.77
N SER A 118 3.59 3.45 34.02
CA SER A 118 2.78 2.36 34.55
C SER A 118 2.57 1.27 33.49
N GLU A 119 2.22 0.07 33.92
CA GLU A 119 1.98 -1.04 32.98
C GLU A 119 0.80 -0.76 32.03
N SER A 120 -0.28 -0.12 32.50
CA SER A 120 -1.42 0.24 31.65
C SER A 120 -1.04 1.31 30.62
N ASP A 121 -0.23 2.31 31.01
CA ASP A 121 0.27 3.32 30.07
C ASP A 121 1.14 2.70 28.97
N LEU A 122 1.99 1.73 29.34
CA LEU A 122 2.80 0.99 28.37
C LEU A 122 1.92 0.21 27.38
N TYR A 123 0.86 -0.46 27.85
CA TYR A 123 -0.06 -1.15 26.94
C TYR A 123 -0.69 -0.18 25.94
N GLN A 124 -1.21 0.97 26.41
CA GLN A 124 -1.82 1.98 25.54
C GLN A 124 -0.81 2.55 24.54
N GLU A 125 0.42 2.85 24.97
CA GLU A 125 1.49 3.34 24.12
C GLU A 125 1.87 2.33 23.03
N TYR A 126 2.04 1.06 23.39
CA TYR A 126 2.39 0.01 22.42
C TYR A 126 1.24 -0.35 21.49
N ILE A 127 0.00 -0.29 21.97
CA ILE A 127 -1.17 -0.34 21.09
C ILE A 127 -1.18 0.88 20.17
N GLY A 128 -0.76 2.06 20.60
CA GLY A 128 -0.68 3.26 19.76
C GLY A 128 0.47 3.27 18.74
N SER A 129 1.53 2.48 18.95
CA SER A 129 2.79 2.54 18.18
C SER A 129 2.86 1.56 16.99
N ASN A 130 4.00 1.54 16.30
CA ASN A 130 4.32 0.61 15.20
C ASN A 130 4.74 -0.80 15.68
N PHE A 131 4.38 -1.17 16.91
CA PHE A 131 4.66 -2.50 17.47
C PHE A 131 3.96 -3.64 16.70
N ASP A 132 3.02 -3.31 15.83
CA ASP A 132 2.24 -4.24 15.03
C ASP A 132 3.00 -4.88 13.87
N GLY A 133 4.18 -4.36 13.50
CA GLY A 133 5.04 -4.93 12.45
C GLY A 133 5.27 -6.43 12.60
N MET A 134 5.53 -6.92 13.82
CA MET A 134 5.73 -8.35 14.05
C MET A 134 4.44 -9.18 13.89
N TYR A 135 3.26 -8.59 14.14
CA TYR A 135 2.00 -9.27 13.87
C TYR A 135 1.76 -9.38 12.36
N HIS A 136 2.13 -8.36 11.58
CA HIS A 136 2.07 -8.42 10.13
C HIS A 136 2.98 -9.53 9.57
N TYR A 137 4.20 -9.68 10.09
CA TYR A 137 5.12 -10.76 9.67
C TYR A 137 4.52 -12.15 9.91
N ALA A 138 3.94 -12.35 11.10
CA ALA A 138 3.29 -13.61 11.44
C ALA A 138 2.03 -13.85 10.57
N ASP A 139 1.27 -12.80 10.27
CA ASP A 139 0.09 -12.90 9.41
C ASP A 139 0.45 -13.32 7.99
N GLU A 140 1.55 -12.78 7.45
CA GLU A 140 2.10 -13.19 6.14
C GLU A 140 2.50 -14.67 6.16
N TRP A 141 3.28 -15.12 7.15
CA TRP A 141 3.65 -16.53 7.27
C TRP A 141 2.44 -17.47 7.38
N LEU A 142 1.44 -17.10 8.18
CA LEU A 142 0.24 -17.91 8.40
C LEU A 142 -0.61 -18.08 7.13
N HIS A 143 -0.61 -17.06 6.28
CA HIS A 143 -1.49 -17.01 5.12
C HIS A 143 -0.78 -17.16 3.79
N LEU A 144 0.54 -17.32 3.80
CA LEU A 144 1.33 -17.60 2.63
C LEU A 144 0.74 -18.81 1.87
N ASN A 145 0.43 -18.61 0.60
CA ASN A 145 -0.14 -19.63 -0.28
C ASN A 145 0.93 -20.60 -0.80
N ALA A 146 1.72 -21.17 0.11
CA ALA A 146 2.84 -22.06 -0.20
C ALA A 146 2.64 -23.45 0.43
N LEU A 147 2.91 -24.50 -0.35
CA LEU A 147 2.70 -25.89 0.07
C LEU A 147 3.75 -26.39 1.09
N ASN A 148 4.87 -25.68 1.20
CA ASN A 148 6.02 -25.98 2.06
C ASN A 148 6.05 -25.14 3.34
N VAL A 149 4.91 -24.61 3.79
CA VAL A 149 4.76 -23.91 5.08
C VAL A 149 3.77 -24.64 5.99
N ILE A 150 4.16 -24.93 7.23
CA ILE A 150 3.25 -25.39 8.29
C ILE A 150 3.16 -24.36 9.42
N SER A 151 1.96 -24.15 9.95
CA SER A 151 1.70 -23.24 11.07
C SER A 151 1.31 -23.99 12.34
N LEU A 152 1.76 -23.49 13.48
CA LEU A 152 1.54 -24.04 14.82
C LEU A 152 1.19 -22.90 15.78
N SER A 153 0.13 -23.05 16.56
CA SER A 153 -0.14 -22.12 17.67
C SER A 153 0.61 -22.53 18.94
N PHE A 154 1.05 -21.56 19.73
CA PHE A 154 1.65 -21.80 21.04
C PHE A 154 0.71 -22.58 21.97
N GLU A 155 -0.60 -22.34 21.89
CA GLU A 155 -1.61 -23.05 22.67
C GLU A 155 -1.73 -24.52 22.26
N GLU A 156 -1.58 -24.85 20.98
CA GLU A 156 -1.53 -26.23 20.50
C GLU A 156 -0.24 -26.92 20.97
N LEU A 157 0.90 -26.25 20.81
CA LEU A 157 2.21 -26.73 21.29
C LEU A 157 2.16 -27.08 22.78
N LYS A 158 1.61 -26.18 23.61
CA LYS A 158 1.57 -26.33 25.06
C LYS A 158 0.68 -27.47 25.55
N LYS A 159 -0.31 -27.90 24.76
CA LYS A 159 -1.19 -29.03 25.13
C LYS A 159 -0.46 -30.37 25.05
N ASP A 160 0.39 -30.55 24.04
CA ASP A 160 1.16 -31.79 23.83
C ASP A 160 2.45 -31.46 23.05
N ILE A 161 3.52 -31.12 23.76
CA ILE A 161 4.82 -30.81 23.15
C ILE A 161 5.36 -32.03 22.38
N PRO A 162 5.47 -33.25 22.98
CA PRO A 162 5.97 -34.41 22.24
C PRO A 162 5.14 -34.74 20.99
N GLY A 163 3.81 -34.66 21.07
CA GLY A 163 2.93 -34.89 19.93
C GLY A 163 3.09 -33.87 18.82
N THR A 164 3.27 -32.60 19.19
CA THR A 164 3.55 -31.53 18.24
C THR A 164 4.89 -31.74 17.54
N ILE A 165 5.96 -32.09 18.26
CA ILE A 165 7.26 -32.39 17.65
C ILE A 165 7.17 -33.58 16.69
N ARG A 166 6.47 -34.67 17.09
CA ARG A 166 6.20 -35.82 16.20
C ARG A 166 5.49 -35.39 14.92
N HIS A 167 4.51 -34.50 15.03
CA HIS A 167 3.79 -33.97 13.87
C HIS A 167 4.70 -33.14 12.95
N LEU A 168 5.54 -32.27 13.51
CA LEU A 168 6.52 -31.49 12.76
C LEU A 168 7.54 -32.37 12.04
N PHE A 169 8.13 -33.37 12.71
CA PHE A 169 9.07 -34.30 12.08
C PHE A 169 8.43 -35.08 10.93
N LYS A 170 7.18 -35.52 11.10
CA LYS A 170 6.42 -36.16 10.02
C LYS A 170 6.23 -35.22 8.82
N TYR A 171 5.89 -33.96 9.07
CA TYR A 171 5.76 -32.94 8.03
C TYR A 171 7.08 -32.71 7.28
N LEU A 172 8.19 -32.69 8.00
CA LEU A 172 9.55 -32.56 7.46
C LEU A 172 10.02 -33.81 6.70
N GLY A 173 9.27 -34.92 6.76
CA GLY A 173 9.69 -36.21 6.19
C GLY A 173 10.80 -36.90 7.00
N LEU A 174 10.98 -36.52 8.26
CA LEU A 174 12.05 -37.00 9.15
C LEU A 174 11.51 -37.96 10.21
N THR A 175 12.38 -38.86 10.70
CA THR A 175 12.06 -39.76 11.82
C THR A 175 12.57 -39.19 13.13
N VAL A 176 11.71 -39.07 14.15
CA VAL A 176 12.13 -38.61 15.48
C VAL A 176 12.69 -39.75 16.32
N ASN A 177 13.76 -39.49 17.07
CA ASN A 177 14.26 -40.41 18.09
C ASN A 177 13.46 -40.20 19.38
N GLU A 178 12.55 -41.13 19.68
CA GLU A 178 11.62 -41.01 20.83
C GLU A 178 12.34 -40.87 22.18
N LYS A 179 13.45 -41.58 22.41
CA LYS A 179 14.20 -41.47 23.68
C LYS A 179 14.84 -40.09 23.84
N MET A 180 15.34 -39.54 22.74
CA MET A 180 15.92 -38.21 22.72
C MET A 180 14.84 -37.15 22.91
N LEU A 181 13.70 -37.30 22.22
CA LEU A 181 12.54 -36.42 22.38
C LEU A 181 12.08 -36.35 23.83
N ASP A 182 11.85 -37.49 24.49
CA ASP A 182 11.43 -37.54 25.90
C ASP A 182 12.44 -36.85 26.83
N SER A 183 13.73 -37.10 26.59
CA SER A 183 14.82 -36.49 27.36
C SER A 183 14.86 -34.97 27.16
N CYS A 184 14.78 -34.48 25.93
CA CYS A 184 14.77 -33.05 25.60
C CYS A 184 13.55 -32.35 26.18
N CYS A 185 12.35 -32.92 26.02
CA CYS A 185 11.12 -32.35 26.58
C CYS A 185 11.20 -32.21 28.11
N LYS A 186 11.80 -33.18 28.81
CA LYS A 186 12.01 -33.10 30.27
C LYS A 186 13.08 -32.06 30.64
N LYS A 187 14.21 -32.05 29.92
CA LYS A 187 15.35 -31.15 30.16
C LYS A 187 14.96 -29.68 29.99
N TYR A 188 14.21 -29.36 28.95
CA TYR A 188 13.82 -27.99 28.58
C TYR A 188 12.43 -27.58 29.07
N SER A 189 11.81 -28.37 29.95
CA SER A 189 10.50 -28.02 30.52
C SER A 189 10.59 -26.73 31.36
N PHE A 190 9.48 -26.00 31.45
CA PHE A 190 9.40 -24.77 32.24
C PHE A 190 9.81 -25.02 33.69
N GLU A 191 9.36 -26.12 34.28
CA GLU A 191 9.65 -26.55 35.65
C GLU A 191 11.14 -26.87 35.82
N SER A 192 11.74 -27.57 34.86
CA SER A 192 13.15 -27.91 34.90
C SER A 192 14.04 -26.66 34.87
N VAL A 193 13.69 -25.65 34.07
CA VAL A 193 14.47 -24.42 33.92
C VAL A 193 14.22 -23.43 35.06
N THR A 194 12.95 -23.17 35.38
CA THR A 194 12.58 -22.11 36.34
C THR A 194 12.47 -22.59 37.79
N LYS A 195 12.39 -23.91 38.01
CA LYS A 195 12.06 -24.53 39.31
C LYS A 195 10.71 -24.08 39.87
N ARG A 196 9.80 -23.62 39.01
CA ARG A 196 8.43 -23.17 39.33
C ARG A 196 7.39 -23.96 38.56
N THR A 197 6.17 -23.99 39.06
CA THR A 197 5.02 -24.53 38.34
C THR A 197 4.54 -23.52 37.28
N PRO A 198 4.12 -23.94 36.08
CA PRO A 198 3.55 -23.03 35.10
C PRO A 198 2.38 -22.21 35.69
N GLY A 199 2.41 -20.90 35.47
CA GLY A 199 1.42 -19.95 35.97
C GLY A 199 1.80 -19.27 37.29
N GLU A 200 2.74 -19.82 38.05
CA GLU A 200 3.23 -19.18 39.28
C GLU A 200 3.96 -17.86 38.96
N ASP A 201 3.66 -16.83 39.75
CA ASP A 201 4.43 -15.58 39.74
C ASP A 201 5.87 -15.82 40.21
N GLY A 202 6.80 -15.05 39.67
CA GLY A 202 8.21 -15.14 40.01
C GLY A 202 9.08 -14.33 39.06
N PRO A 203 10.38 -14.20 39.36
CA PRO A 203 11.30 -13.49 38.48
C PRO A 203 11.39 -14.18 37.12
N ILE A 204 11.56 -13.37 36.08
CA ILE A 204 11.86 -13.87 34.73
C ILE A 204 13.24 -14.52 34.76
N VAL A 205 13.33 -15.76 34.27
CA VAL A 205 14.61 -16.47 34.08
C VAL A 205 15.04 -16.29 32.63
N ARG A 206 16.32 -15.93 32.40
CA ARG A 206 16.87 -15.65 31.08
C ARG A 206 18.20 -16.37 30.86
N ASN A 207 18.15 -17.46 30.08
CA ASN A 207 19.31 -18.26 29.67
C ASN A 207 19.29 -18.35 28.13
N ASN A 208 19.59 -17.23 27.44
CA ASN A 208 19.38 -16.96 26.00
C ASN A 208 17.92 -16.86 25.55
N LEU A 209 17.01 -17.59 26.20
CA LEU A 209 15.57 -17.50 26.01
C LEU A 209 14.88 -17.03 27.29
N MET A 210 13.70 -16.43 27.15
CA MET A 210 12.94 -15.88 28.25
C MET A 210 11.89 -16.87 28.80
N TYR A 211 11.85 -17.01 30.13
CA TYR A 211 10.88 -17.84 30.86
C TYR A 211 10.17 -17.00 31.93
N ARG A 212 8.87 -16.71 31.72
CA ARG A 212 8.03 -15.90 32.63
C ARG A 212 7.04 -16.76 33.43
N LYS A 213 5.92 -17.14 32.80
CA LYS A 213 4.86 -18.00 33.39
C LYS A 213 4.58 -19.29 32.64
N GLY A 214 4.89 -19.36 31.35
CA GLY A 214 4.72 -20.58 30.56
C GLY A 214 3.27 -21.04 30.36
N ILE A 215 2.29 -20.14 30.48
CA ILE A 215 0.84 -20.38 30.28
C ILE A 215 0.27 -19.56 29.12
N SER A 216 -0.93 -19.92 28.67
CA SER A 216 -1.72 -19.18 27.67
C SER A 216 -2.91 -18.48 28.33
N GLY A 217 -3.32 -17.33 27.80
CA GLY A 217 -4.48 -16.56 28.26
C GLY A 217 -4.21 -15.69 29.50
N ASP A 218 -2.95 -15.39 29.79
CA ASP A 218 -2.57 -14.55 30.93
C ASP A 218 -2.97 -13.09 30.72
N TRP A 219 -3.21 -12.67 29.47
CA TRP A 219 -3.77 -11.35 29.14
C TRP A 219 -5.05 -11.03 29.89
N LYS A 220 -5.89 -12.02 30.20
CA LYS A 220 -7.12 -11.83 31.00
C LYS A 220 -6.86 -11.35 32.42
N ASN A 221 -5.65 -11.59 32.93
CA ASN A 221 -5.23 -11.16 34.25
C ASN A 221 -4.45 -9.84 34.22
N GLN A 222 -4.09 -9.33 33.02
CA GLN A 222 -3.22 -8.17 32.86
C GLN A 222 -3.92 -6.98 32.20
N PHE A 223 -4.83 -7.22 31.25
CA PHE A 223 -5.56 -6.16 30.57
C PHE A 223 -6.69 -5.64 31.46
N ASP A 224 -6.79 -4.32 31.53
CA ASP A 224 -8.01 -3.64 31.96
C ASP A 224 -8.96 -3.46 30.75
N GLU A 225 -10.21 -3.09 31.03
CA GLU A 225 -11.23 -2.90 29.99
C GLU A 225 -10.83 -1.86 28.92
N PRO A 226 -10.25 -0.69 29.28
CA PRO A 226 -9.75 0.27 28.29
C PRO A 226 -8.67 -0.31 27.37
N VAL A 227 -7.69 -1.06 27.90
CA VAL A 227 -6.63 -1.69 27.11
C VAL A 227 -7.20 -2.75 26.18
N GLU A 228 -8.07 -3.62 26.69
CA GLU A 228 -8.70 -4.67 25.87
C GLU A 228 -9.50 -4.07 24.70
N LYS A 229 -10.31 -3.04 24.97
CA LYS A 229 -11.10 -2.36 23.94
C LYS A 229 -10.22 -1.68 22.89
N ALA A 230 -9.15 -1.00 23.32
CA ALA A 230 -8.19 -0.37 22.41
C ALA A 230 -7.47 -1.42 21.54
N PHE A 231 -7.06 -2.54 22.15
CA PHE A 231 -6.39 -3.63 21.45
C PHE A 231 -7.31 -4.28 20.42
N ASN A 232 -8.52 -4.67 20.81
CA ASN A 232 -9.49 -5.29 19.90
C ASN A 232 -9.84 -4.35 18.75
N LYS A 233 -10.01 -3.05 19.00
CA LYS A 233 -10.26 -2.06 17.94
C LYS A 233 -9.12 -1.95 16.93
N LYS A 234 -7.87 -1.90 17.40
CA LYS A 234 -6.71 -1.78 16.49
C LYS A 234 -6.42 -3.07 15.73
N PHE A 235 -6.52 -4.22 16.41
CA PHE A 235 -6.05 -5.51 15.90
C PHE A 235 -7.16 -6.47 15.48
N GLU A 236 -8.42 -5.99 15.38
CA GLU A 236 -9.60 -6.80 15.05
C GLU A 236 -9.36 -7.78 13.89
N LEU A 237 -8.75 -7.28 12.81
CA LEU A 237 -8.52 -8.07 11.60
C LEU A 237 -7.56 -9.23 11.85
N ILE A 238 -6.43 -8.99 12.51
CA ILE A 238 -5.44 -10.02 12.86
C ILE A 238 -6.06 -11.01 13.85
N MET A 239 -6.76 -10.49 14.87
CA MET A 239 -7.43 -11.29 15.87
C MET A 239 -8.46 -12.24 15.25
N ASN A 240 -9.32 -11.76 14.34
CA ASN A 240 -10.32 -12.59 13.66
C ASN A 240 -9.66 -13.63 12.75
N ARG A 241 -8.66 -13.23 11.94
CA ARG A 241 -7.96 -14.14 11.02
C ARG A 241 -7.24 -15.28 11.73
N TRP A 242 -6.64 -14.99 12.89
CA TRP A 242 -5.90 -15.98 13.67
C TRP A 242 -6.82 -16.80 14.59
N GLY A 243 -8.10 -16.44 14.66
CA GLY A 243 -9.12 -17.14 15.45
C GLY A 243 -9.17 -16.75 16.93
N TYR A 244 -8.70 -15.56 17.29
CA TYR A 244 -8.67 -15.02 18.66
C TYR A 244 -9.65 -13.86 18.93
N GLY A 245 -10.29 -13.31 17.90
CA GLY A 245 -11.22 -12.17 18.02
C GLY A 245 -12.54 -12.51 18.72
N GLU A 246 -13.40 -11.50 18.92
CA GLU A 246 -14.71 -11.66 19.58
C GLU A 246 -15.69 -12.49 18.73
N ASN A 247 -15.56 -12.40 17.41
CA ASN A 247 -16.26 -13.23 16.44
C ASN A 247 -15.24 -13.96 15.55
N PRO A 248 -14.48 -14.93 16.10
CA PRO A 248 -13.43 -15.65 15.38
C PRO A 248 -13.99 -16.57 14.28
N SER A 249 -15.31 -16.56 14.09
CA SER A 249 -16.05 -17.22 13.04
C SER A 249 -16.16 -16.39 11.74
N ILE A 250 -16.05 -15.06 11.78
CA ILE A 250 -16.29 -14.22 10.59
C ILE A 250 -15.08 -14.23 9.67
N LYS A 251 -15.22 -14.83 8.48
CA LYS A 251 -14.18 -14.85 7.46
C LYS A 251 -14.27 -13.62 6.56
N GLU A 252 -13.16 -12.91 6.40
CA GLU A 252 -13.06 -11.75 5.52
C GLU A 252 -12.57 -12.15 4.12
N TYR A 253 -13.31 -11.73 3.11
CA TYR A 253 -13.00 -11.86 1.69
C TYR A 253 -12.98 -10.49 1.04
N GLN A 254 -12.39 -10.38 -0.15
CA GLN A 254 -12.46 -9.15 -0.91
C GLN A 254 -12.72 -9.35 -2.40
N ILE A 255 -13.38 -8.38 -3.02
CA ILE A 255 -13.53 -8.24 -4.46
C ILE A 255 -12.77 -6.99 -4.88
N VAL A 256 -11.86 -7.14 -5.82
CA VAL A 256 -11.07 -6.04 -6.38
C VAL A 256 -11.37 -5.96 -7.85
N SER A 257 -11.48 -4.74 -8.38
CA SER A 257 -11.70 -4.54 -9.81
C SER A 257 -11.02 -3.27 -10.28
N PRO A 258 -10.56 -3.21 -11.55
CA PRO A 258 -9.99 -1.99 -12.09
C PRO A 258 -10.97 -0.83 -11.97
N PRO A 259 -10.50 0.42 -11.84
CA PRO A 259 -11.34 1.62 -11.70
C PRO A 259 -11.97 2.03 -13.05
N MET A 260 -12.63 1.08 -13.69
CA MET A 260 -13.30 1.22 -14.97
C MET A 260 -14.60 0.42 -14.95
N PRO A 261 -15.57 0.72 -15.85
CA PRO A 261 -16.82 -0.02 -15.95
C PRO A 261 -16.63 -1.50 -16.27
N CYS A 262 -16.48 -2.31 -15.23
CA CYS A 262 -16.27 -3.76 -15.31
C CYS A 262 -17.56 -4.56 -15.05
N GLY A 263 -18.54 -3.97 -14.37
CA GLY A 263 -19.81 -4.65 -14.04
C GLY A 263 -19.82 -5.35 -12.67
N VAL A 264 -18.84 -5.09 -11.80
CA VAL A 264 -18.73 -5.69 -10.45
C VAL A 264 -20.01 -5.54 -9.60
N GLY A 265 -20.80 -4.48 -9.80
CA GLY A 265 -22.09 -4.29 -9.12
C GLY A 265 -23.07 -5.44 -9.33
N TRP A 266 -23.00 -6.15 -10.48
CA TRP A 266 -23.77 -7.38 -10.70
C TRP A 266 -23.43 -8.45 -9.66
N LEU A 267 -22.15 -8.70 -9.43
CA LEU A 267 -21.71 -9.71 -8.47
C LEU A 267 -22.09 -9.33 -7.04
N VAL A 268 -21.87 -8.07 -6.65
CA VAL A 268 -22.25 -7.55 -5.34
C VAL A 268 -23.76 -7.74 -5.11
N ASN A 269 -24.59 -7.40 -6.10
CA ASN A 269 -26.03 -7.58 -5.99
C ASN A 269 -26.43 -9.06 -5.87
N VAL A 270 -25.78 -9.97 -6.63
CA VAL A 270 -26.02 -11.41 -6.50
C VAL A 270 -25.69 -11.90 -5.08
N LEU A 271 -24.55 -11.49 -4.51
CA LEU A 271 -24.17 -11.89 -3.15
C LEU A 271 -25.20 -11.42 -2.12
N LEU A 272 -25.66 -10.17 -2.23
CA LEU A 272 -26.71 -9.64 -1.36
C LEU A 272 -28.06 -10.36 -1.53
N GLU A 273 -28.43 -10.72 -2.76
CA GLU A 273 -29.64 -11.53 -3.01
C GLU A 273 -29.56 -12.91 -2.37
N LEU A 274 -28.36 -13.49 -2.29
CA LEU A 274 -28.07 -14.75 -1.61
C LEU A 274 -27.90 -14.62 -0.08
N GLY A 275 -28.07 -13.42 0.48
CA GLY A 275 -27.91 -13.20 1.92
C GLY A 275 -26.45 -13.26 2.39
N ILE A 276 -25.50 -12.92 1.52
CA ILE A 276 -24.08 -12.81 1.84
C ILE A 276 -23.74 -11.35 2.10
N ARG A 277 -23.10 -11.06 3.24
CA ARG A 277 -22.74 -9.70 3.64
C ARG A 277 -21.65 -9.14 2.74
N THR A 278 -21.89 -7.96 2.17
CA THR A 278 -20.90 -7.22 1.37
C THR A 278 -20.74 -5.81 1.91
N ASN A 279 -19.52 -5.30 1.95
CA ASN A 279 -19.23 -3.96 2.46
C ASN A 279 -18.42 -3.14 1.44
N HIS A 280 -18.77 -1.86 1.30
CA HIS A 280 -18.01 -0.86 0.55
C HIS A 280 -17.53 0.23 1.51
N HIS A 281 -16.23 0.44 1.62
CA HIS A 281 -15.71 1.55 2.43
C HIS A 281 -15.69 2.83 1.60
N ASP A 282 -16.31 3.87 2.13
CA ASP A 282 -16.16 5.24 1.64
C ASP A 282 -15.85 6.08 2.88
N GLU A 283 -14.73 6.80 2.87
CA GLU A 283 -14.29 7.61 4.02
C GLU A 283 -15.29 8.74 4.35
N SER A 284 -16.24 9.05 3.45
CA SER A 284 -17.35 9.96 3.72
C SER A 284 -18.47 9.37 4.58
N TYR A 285 -18.49 8.05 4.81
CA TYR A 285 -19.50 7.42 5.66
C TYR A 285 -19.13 7.59 7.14
N VAL A 286 -19.95 8.35 7.86
CA VAL A 286 -19.75 8.68 9.29
C VAL A 286 -20.01 7.47 10.20
N GLU A 287 -20.74 6.47 9.73
CA GLU A 287 -21.22 5.32 10.49
C GLU A 287 -20.99 4.01 9.73
N ASP A 288 -21.10 2.88 10.42
CA ASP A 288 -20.91 1.53 9.84
C ASP A 288 -21.81 1.29 8.61
N HIS A 289 -21.29 0.51 7.66
CA HIS A 289 -21.96 0.21 6.38
C HIS A 289 -23.32 -0.47 6.55
N TRP A 290 -23.45 -1.28 7.61
CA TRP A 290 -24.67 -1.97 8.00
C TRP A 290 -25.01 -1.63 9.45
N GLN A 291 -26.29 -1.38 9.71
CA GLN A 291 -26.83 -1.02 11.03
C GLN A 291 -27.84 -2.08 11.46
N CYS A 292 -27.70 -2.61 12.68
CA CYS A 292 -28.67 -3.56 13.22
C CYS A 292 -29.92 -2.84 13.74
N ASP A 293 -31.10 -3.32 13.36
CA ASP A 293 -32.36 -2.92 13.99
C ASP A 293 -32.59 -3.66 15.32
N ASP A 294 -33.62 -3.26 16.08
CA ASP A 294 -33.97 -3.86 17.39
C ASP A 294 -34.31 -5.37 17.29
N ALA A 295 -34.56 -5.88 16.09
CA ALA A 295 -34.83 -7.29 15.81
C ALA A 295 -33.58 -8.06 15.35
N GLY A 296 -32.40 -7.41 15.30
CA GLY A 296 -31.14 -7.99 14.88
C GLY A 296 -30.97 -8.14 13.37
N ARG A 297 -31.83 -7.49 12.55
CA ARG A 297 -31.70 -7.47 11.10
C ARG A 297 -30.83 -6.28 10.68
N GLU A 298 -30.02 -6.48 9.66
CA GLU A 298 -29.09 -5.44 9.18
C GLU A 298 -29.75 -4.60 8.08
N GLN A 299 -29.67 -3.28 8.23
CA GLN A 299 -30.12 -2.28 7.26
C GLN A 299 -28.91 -1.53 6.72
N ILE A 300 -28.88 -1.27 5.42
CA ILE A 300 -27.78 -0.50 4.84
C ILE A 300 -27.81 0.93 5.38
N ASN A 301 -26.65 1.47 5.68
CA ASN A 301 -26.49 2.87 6.08
C ASN A 301 -27.20 3.82 5.08
N PRO A 302 -28.01 4.79 5.54
CA PRO A 302 -28.71 5.72 4.66
C PRO A 302 -27.81 6.48 3.67
N SER A 303 -26.62 6.92 4.09
CA SER A 303 -25.65 7.62 3.25
C SER A 303 -25.09 6.69 2.16
N ALA A 304 -24.74 5.45 2.52
CA ALA A 304 -24.31 4.46 1.55
C ALA A 304 -25.44 4.08 0.58
N LYS A 305 -26.67 3.98 1.08
CA LYS A 305 -27.87 3.69 0.28
C LYS A 305 -28.09 4.74 -0.78
N GLU A 306 -27.89 6.04 -0.48
CA GLU A 306 -28.11 7.14 -1.43
C GLU A 306 -27.38 6.92 -2.76
N HIS A 307 -26.13 6.45 -2.68
CA HIS A 307 -25.28 6.14 -3.82
C HIS A 307 -25.52 4.72 -4.37
N LEU A 308 -25.45 3.69 -3.52
CA LEU A 308 -25.38 2.29 -3.96
C LEU A 308 -26.70 1.77 -4.54
N GLN A 309 -27.84 2.35 -4.16
CA GLN A 309 -29.14 1.95 -4.70
C GLN A 309 -29.28 2.15 -6.22
N TRP A 310 -28.44 3.01 -6.82
CA TRP A 310 -28.35 3.22 -8.27
C TRP A 310 -27.58 2.11 -8.99
N HIS A 311 -26.89 1.25 -8.26
CA HIS A 311 -26.04 0.17 -8.76
C HIS A 311 -26.52 -1.22 -8.32
N LEU A 312 -27.21 -1.30 -7.18
CA LEU A 312 -27.61 -2.54 -6.51
C LEU A 312 -29.14 -2.64 -6.42
N PRO A 313 -29.80 -3.35 -7.37
CA PRO A 313 -31.24 -3.52 -7.38
C PRO A 313 -31.88 -3.99 -6.07
N VAL A 314 -31.19 -4.88 -5.37
CA VAL A 314 -31.67 -5.48 -4.12
C VAL A 314 -32.03 -4.43 -3.07
N LEU A 315 -31.33 -3.30 -3.02
CA LEU A 315 -31.52 -2.25 -2.00
C LEU A 315 -32.85 -1.48 -2.12
N ASN A 316 -33.52 -1.56 -3.28
CA ASN A 316 -34.86 -1.01 -3.46
C ASN A 316 -35.94 -2.04 -3.13
N SER A 317 -35.68 -3.32 -3.39
CA SER A 317 -36.62 -4.40 -3.15
C SER A 317 -36.62 -4.93 -1.71
N LYS A 318 -35.50 -4.79 -0.98
CA LYS A 318 -35.32 -5.23 0.40
C LYS A 318 -34.83 -4.07 1.26
N GLN A 319 -35.51 -3.86 2.39
CA GLN A 319 -35.14 -2.81 3.36
C GLN A 319 -34.19 -3.33 4.46
N SER A 320 -34.21 -4.63 4.72
CA SER A 320 -33.39 -5.28 5.75
C SER A 320 -32.88 -6.64 5.26
N PHE A 321 -31.76 -7.07 5.82
CA PHE A 321 -31.06 -8.29 5.48
C PHE A 321 -30.82 -9.13 6.75
N GLU A 322 -30.79 -10.44 6.56
CA GLU A 322 -30.35 -11.40 7.57
C GLU A 322 -29.13 -12.13 7.01
N PHE A 323 -27.95 -11.77 7.50
CA PHE A 323 -26.70 -12.40 7.08
C PHE A 323 -26.41 -13.57 8.01
N GLN A 324 -26.60 -14.79 7.51
CA GLN A 324 -26.49 -16.01 8.31
C GLN A 324 -25.09 -16.64 8.23
N ASP A 325 -24.35 -16.32 7.16
CA ASP A 325 -22.98 -16.77 7.03
C ASP A 325 -22.08 -15.86 7.87
N ASN A 326 -21.18 -16.47 8.66
CA ASN A 326 -20.09 -15.73 9.30
C ASN A 326 -19.02 -15.39 8.23
N ILE A 327 -19.40 -14.63 7.21
CA ILE A 327 -18.49 -14.10 6.20
C ILE A 327 -18.79 -12.64 5.91
N ASN A 328 -17.76 -11.92 5.49
CA ASN A 328 -17.88 -10.53 5.06
C ASN A 328 -17.04 -10.32 3.81
N VAL A 329 -17.64 -9.74 2.76
CA VAL A 329 -16.98 -9.52 1.47
C VAL A 329 -16.81 -8.01 1.23
N ARG A 330 -15.59 -7.51 1.36
CA ARG A 330 -15.27 -6.11 1.06
C ARG A 330 -15.05 -5.91 -0.43
N TRP A 331 -15.52 -4.83 -1.05
CA TRP A 331 -15.34 -4.64 -2.49
C TRP A 331 -14.97 -3.20 -2.85
N GLU A 332 -13.80 -3.01 -3.45
CA GLU A 332 -13.24 -1.69 -3.78
C GLU A 332 -12.27 -1.74 -4.97
N HIS A 333 -11.86 -0.56 -5.44
CA HIS A 333 -10.90 -0.34 -6.52
C HIS A 333 -9.49 -0.01 -6.00
N ARG A 334 -9.07 -0.65 -4.91
CA ARG A 334 -7.88 -0.28 -4.12
C ARG A 334 -6.75 -1.26 -4.30
N LEU A 335 -5.51 -0.77 -4.42
CA LEU A 335 -4.30 -1.61 -4.46
C LEU A 335 -3.76 -1.93 -3.06
N ASP A 336 -4.02 -1.07 -2.08
CA ASP A 336 -3.53 -1.23 -0.71
C ASP A 336 -4.23 -2.36 0.06
N PHE A 337 -5.30 -2.93 -0.49
CA PHE A 337 -5.81 -4.25 -0.07
C PHE A 337 -4.74 -5.34 -0.19
N GLY A 338 -3.72 -5.15 -1.03
CA GLY A 338 -2.54 -6.01 -1.09
C GLY A 338 -1.67 -5.98 0.17
N ARG A 339 -1.76 -4.93 1.01
CA ARG A 339 -1.01 -4.82 2.29
C ARG A 339 -1.37 -5.92 3.27
N ASN A 340 -2.64 -6.31 3.27
CA ASN A 340 -3.19 -7.32 4.17
C ASN A 340 -3.75 -8.43 3.28
N PRO A 341 -2.94 -9.40 2.83
CA PRO A 341 -3.38 -10.39 1.85
C PRO A 341 -4.58 -11.19 2.38
N ARG A 342 -5.66 -11.28 1.60
CA ARG A 342 -6.90 -12.02 1.92
C ARG A 342 -7.37 -12.81 0.71
N PRO A 343 -8.20 -13.85 0.89
CA PRO A 343 -8.87 -14.48 -0.24
C PRO A 343 -9.60 -13.44 -1.10
N THR A 344 -9.17 -13.32 -2.35
CA THR A 344 -9.54 -12.21 -3.25
C THR A 344 -10.19 -12.70 -4.54
N ILE A 345 -11.22 -11.98 -4.97
CA ILE A 345 -11.85 -12.14 -6.28
C ILE A 345 -11.42 -10.94 -7.13
N LEU A 346 -10.58 -11.17 -8.14
CA LEU A 346 -10.28 -10.16 -9.16
C LEU A 346 -11.42 -10.18 -10.20
N PHE A 347 -12.31 -9.19 -10.12
CA PHE A 347 -13.39 -9.01 -11.09
C PHE A 347 -12.94 -8.05 -12.19
N THR A 348 -12.85 -8.53 -13.42
CA THR A 348 -12.31 -7.76 -14.55
C THR A 348 -13.14 -7.90 -15.80
N ARG A 349 -12.84 -7.07 -16.80
CA ARG A 349 -13.54 -6.99 -18.08
C ARG A 349 -12.52 -6.69 -19.17
N ASP A 350 -12.81 -7.08 -20.41
CA ASP A 350 -12.03 -6.66 -21.58
C ASP A 350 -11.83 -5.13 -21.56
N VAL A 351 -10.56 -4.70 -21.56
CA VAL A 351 -10.18 -3.29 -21.43
C VAL A 351 -10.76 -2.42 -22.54
N ARG A 352 -10.93 -2.96 -23.76
CA ARG A 352 -11.47 -2.22 -24.90
C ARG A 352 -12.94 -1.89 -24.65
N ASP A 353 -13.70 -2.83 -24.10
CA ASP A 353 -15.07 -2.57 -23.69
C ASP A 353 -15.16 -1.64 -22.47
N ALA A 354 -14.26 -1.81 -21.50
CA ALA A 354 -14.24 -1.00 -20.28
C ALA A 354 -13.96 0.48 -20.61
N VAL A 355 -12.93 0.75 -21.42
CA VAL A 355 -12.52 2.09 -21.87
C VAL A 355 -13.60 2.72 -22.73
N TYR A 356 -14.14 2.00 -23.72
CA TYR A 356 -15.25 2.52 -24.53
C TYR A 356 -16.48 2.82 -23.66
N SER A 357 -16.82 1.94 -22.72
CA SER A 357 -17.94 2.18 -21.83
C SER A 357 -17.73 3.40 -20.93
N GLN A 358 -16.51 3.66 -20.48
CA GLN A 358 -16.16 4.82 -19.67
C GLN A 358 -16.29 6.12 -20.47
N TYR A 359 -15.76 6.13 -21.70
CA TYR A 359 -15.91 7.25 -22.65
C TYR A 359 -17.38 7.62 -22.84
N ARG A 360 -18.23 6.64 -23.15
CA ARG A 360 -19.66 6.85 -23.40
C ARG A 360 -20.44 7.38 -22.19
N ARG A 361 -19.99 7.07 -20.97
CA ARG A 361 -20.67 7.52 -19.74
C ARG A 361 -20.32 8.96 -19.39
N HIS A 362 -19.03 9.31 -19.46
CA HIS A 362 -18.54 10.54 -18.83
C HIS A 362 -17.91 11.56 -19.79
N HIS A 363 -17.53 11.15 -21.01
CA HIS A 363 -16.66 11.99 -21.87
C HIS A 363 -17.13 12.21 -23.30
N GLU A 364 -18.14 11.47 -23.79
CA GLU A 364 -18.65 11.61 -25.16
C GLU A 364 -19.10 13.03 -25.50
N GLN A 365 -19.64 13.78 -24.52
CA GLN A 365 -20.06 15.17 -24.73
C GLN A 365 -18.91 16.18 -24.69
N GLN A 366 -17.72 15.77 -24.21
CA GLN A 366 -16.60 16.67 -23.93
C GLN A 366 -15.50 16.60 -24.99
N CYS A 367 -15.27 15.42 -25.59
CA CYS A 367 -14.20 15.22 -26.57
C CYS A 367 -14.50 14.07 -27.53
N SER A 368 -13.76 14.03 -28.64
CA SER A 368 -13.82 12.90 -29.57
C SER A 368 -13.21 11.65 -28.92
N PHE A 369 -13.55 10.48 -29.46
CA PHE A 369 -13.01 9.23 -28.92
C PHE A 369 -11.49 9.11 -29.13
N ASP A 370 -10.97 9.62 -30.24
CA ASP A 370 -9.52 9.66 -30.50
C ASP A 370 -8.78 10.56 -29.51
N ASP A 371 -9.35 11.73 -29.20
CA ASP A 371 -8.80 12.63 -28.18
C ASP A 371 -8.82 11.97 -26.80
N TYR A 372 -9.90 11.25 -26.48
CA TYR A 372 -10.02 10.53 -25.22
C TYR A 372 -8.95 9.44 -25.05
N LEU A 373 -8.71 8.63 -26.09
CA LEU A 373 -7.67 7.61 -26.08
C LEU A 373 -6.24 8.16 -26.04
N ALA A 374 -6.05 9.45 -26.36
CA ALA A 374 -4.76 10.13 -26.32
C ALA A 374 -4.46 10.83 -24.98
N LYS A 375 -5.42 10.92 -24.05
CA LYS A 375 -5.25 11.61 -22.77
C LYS A 375 -4.67 10.69 -21.69
N PRO A 376 -3.57 11.08 -21.03
CA PRO A 376 -2.97 10.28 -19.96
C PRO A 376 -3.62 10.48 -18.57
N ASP A 377 -4.22 11.64 -18.25
CA ASP A 377 -4.40 12.02 -16.82
C ASP A 377 -5.66 12.81 -16.42
N GLN A 378 -6.65 13.02 -17.31
CA GLN A 378 -7.89 13.72 -16.93
C GLN A 378 -9.00 12.75 -16.52
N TRP A 379 -8.93 12.23 -15.30
CA TRP A 379 -9.96 11.35 -14.72
C TRP A 379 -10.72 12.04 -13.58
N PRO A 380 -11.97 12.48 -13.79
CA PRO A 380 -12.77 13.12 -12.74
C PRO A 380 -13.29 12.14 -11.67
N ASP A 381 -13.47 10.87 -12.03
CA ASP A 381 -14.19 9.91 -11.20
C ASP A 381 -13.29 8.73 -10.81
N HIS A 382 -12.83 8.79 -9.55
CA HIS A 382 -12.08 7.78 -8.80
C HIS A 382 -10.69 7.47 -9.35
N PHE A 383 -9.67 8.08 -8.73
CA PHE A 383 -8.23 7.95 -8.95
C PHE A 383 -7.58 8.89 -9.99
N PRO A 384 -7.65 10.23 -9.81
CA PRO A 384 -6.63 11.10 -10.39
C PRO A 384 -5.25 10.69 -9.84
N GLY A 385 -4.34 10.24 -10.70
CA GLY A 385 -2.94 9.96 -10.35
C GLY A 385 -2.59 8.49 -10.03
N MET A 386 -3.48 7.52 -10.25
CA MET A 386 -3.07 6.10 -10.17
C MET A 386 -2.22 5.76 -11.39
N PHE A 387 -0.91 5.68 -11.17
CA PHE A 387 0.15 5.40 -12.15
C PHE A 387 0.43 6.47 -13.22
N ASP A 388 -0.35 7.55 -13.35
CA ASP A 388 -0.16 8.58 -14.39
C ASP A 388 -0.13 8.02 -15.83
N LEU A 389 -0.90 6.97 -16.08
CA LEU A 389 -0.93 6.25 -17.35
C LEU A 389 -2.27 6.42 -18.07
N PRO A 390 -2.28 6.28 -19.42
CA PRO A 390 -3.53 6.25 -20.17
C PRO A 390 -4.45 5.09 -19.73
N PRO A 391 -5.73 5.10 -20.14
CA PRO A 391 -6.72 4.14 -19.66
C PRO A 391 -6.28 2.67 -19.76
N ALA A 392 -5.79 2.26 -20.93
CA ALA A 392 -5.48 0.85 -21.19
C ALA A 392 -4.35 0.35 -20.30
N GLU A 393 -3.31 1.16 -20.11
CA GLU A 393 -2.14 0.86 -19.29
C GLU A 393 -2.45 0.92 -17.79
N THR A 394 -3.30 1.84 -17.35
CA THR A 394 -3.80 1.88 -15.96
C THR A 394 -4.56 0.60 -15.62
N TRP A 395 -5.46 0.16 -16.51
CA TRP A 395 -6.14 -1.14 -16.38
C TRP A 395 -5.13 -2.29 -16.36
N ALA A 396 -4.13 -2.25 -17.23
CA ALA A 396 -3.13 -3.31 -17.35
C ALA A 396 -2.33 -3.46 -16.05
N LEU A 397 -1.78 -2.37 -15.52
CA LEU A 397 -1.01 -2.40 -14.28
C LEU A 397 -1.86 -2.80 -13.07
N PHE A 398 -3.12 -2.35 -12.99
CA PHE A 398 -4.01 -2.78 -11.92
C PHE A 398 -4.23 -4.30 -11.94
N ASN A 399 -4.58 -4.87 -13.09
CA ASN A 399 -4.80 -6.32 -13.19
C ASN A 399 -3.49 -7.08 -12.97
N PHE A 400 -2.40 -6.60 -13.56
CA PHE A 400 -1.08 -7.19 -13.39
C PHE A 400 -0.69 -7.26 -11.92
N PHE A 401 -0.83 -6.18 -11.15
CA PHE A 401 -0.60 -6.16 -9.70
C PHE A 401 -1.31 -7.30 -8.98
N TRP A 402 -2.62 -7.44 -9.19
CA TRP A 402 -3.42 -8.46 -8.53
C TRP A 402 -3.08 -9.88 -8.99
N LEU A 403 -2.77 -10.07 -10.28
CA LEU A 403 -2.31 -11.36 -10.80
C LEU A 403 -0.99 -11.78 -10.14
N GLU A 404 -0.07 -10.85 -9.89
CA GLU A 404 1.21 -11.15 -9.24
C GLU A 404 1.02 -11.51 -7.75
N LEU A 405 0.02 -10.94 -7.07
CA LEU A 405 -0.34 -11.30 -5.69
C LEU A 405 -0.99 -12.69 -5.56
N ALA A 406 -1.44 -13.31 -6.66
CA ALA A 406 -2.00 -14.67 -6.63
C ALA A 406 -0.99 -15.73 -6.12
N ASN A 407 0.31 -15.43 -6.19
CA ASN A 407 1.37 -16.27 -5.65
C ASN A 407 1.53 -16.17 -4.12
N ILE A 408 0.88 -15.20 -3.48
CA ILE A 408 1.04 -14.91 -2.05
C ILE A 408 -0.26 -15.20 -1.30
N MET A 409 -1.41 -15.02 -1.95
CA MET A 409 -2.74 -15.22 -1.36
C MET A 409 -3.70 -15.93 -2.32
N PRO A 410 -4.76 -16.58 -1.80
CA PRO A 410 -5.79 -17.18 -2.65
C PRO A 410 -6.47 -16.11 -3.51
N LEU A 411 -6.40 -16.28 -4.83
CA LEU A 411 -7.05 -15.38 -5.78
C LEU A 411 -7.78 -16.16 -6.87
N ILE A 412 -9.01 -15.74 -7.18
CA ILE A 412 -9.72 -16.19 -8.38
C ILE A 412 -10.01 -15.01 -9.30
N VAL A 413 -9.85 -15.25 -10.60
CA VAL A 413 -10.23 -14.28 -11.65
C VAL A 413 -11.65 -14.59 -12.11
N VAL A 414 -12.50 -13.56 -12.15
CA VAL A 414 -13.86 -13.59 -12.68
C VAL A 414 -13.97 -12.53 -13.78
N ARG A 415 -14.18 -12.96 -15.03
CA ARG A 415 -14.36 -12.06 -16.16
C ARG A 415 -15.82 -11.73 -16.35
N PHE A 416 -16.12 -10.48 -16.65
CA PHE A 416 -17.47 -10.03 -16.99
C PHE A 416 -18.10 -10.86 -18.12
N GLU A 417 -17.30 -11.23 -19.11
CA GLU A 417 -17.71 -12.02 -20.26
C GLU A 417 -18.19 -13.40 -19.83
N ASP A 418 -17.49 -14.05 -18.90
CA ASP A 418 -17.86 -15.36 -18.35
C ASP A 418 -19.16 -15.28 -17.53
N THR A 419 -19.42 -14.15 -16.86
CA THR A 419 -20.67 -13.94 -16.11
C THR A 419 -21.86 -13.67 -17.03
N LYS A 420 -21.63 -13.22 -18.26
CA LYS A 420 -22.67 -13.08 -19.29
C LYS A 420 -22.97 -14.40 -19.99
N GLU A 421 -21.93 -15.19 -20.25
CA GLU A 421 -22.10 -16.49 -20.92
C GLU A 421 -22.71 -17.53 -19.97
N ASN A 422 -22.16 -17.68 -18.76
CA ASN A 422 -22.52 -18.75 -17.82
C ASN A 422 -22.70 -18.21 -16.38
N PRO A 423 -23.67 -17.31 -16.12
CA PRO A 423 -23.80 -16.61 -14.84
C PRO A 423 -23.91 -17.54 -13.63
N VAL A 424 -24.77 -18.57 -13.71
CA VAL A 424 -25.01 -19.52 -12.61
C VAL A 424 -23.74 -20.30 -12.26
N GLN A 425 -23.01 -20.78 -13.27
CA GLN A 425 -21.77 -21.52 -13.08
C GLN A 425 -20.68 -20.64 -12.44
N GLN A 426 -20.58 -19.37 -12.85
CA GLN A 426 -19.65 -18.43 -12.22
C GLN A 426 -20.00 -18.17 -10.76
N VAL A 427 -21.29 -18.01 -10.43
CA VAL A 427 -21.73 -17.84 -9.03
C VAL A 427 -21.41 -19.09 -8.21
N GLN A 428 -21.64 -20.31 -8.73
CA GLN A 428 -21.25 -21.55 -8.05
C GLN A 428 -19.74 -21.61 -7.76
N ARG A 429 -18.90 -21.20 -8.72
CA ARG A 429 -17.44 -21.13 -8.54
C ARG A 429 -17.05 -20.12 -7.46
N ILE A 430 -17.72 -18.97 -7.40
CA ILE A 430 -17.50 -17.93 -6.39
C ILE A 430 -17.93 -18.41 -5.01
N LEU A 431 -19.13 -19.00 -4.88
CA LEU A 431 -19.62 -19.54 -3.62
C LEU A 431 -18.70 -20.63 -3.06
N LYS A 432 -18.17 -21.50 -3.93
CA LYS A 432 -17.15 -22.48 -3.55
C LYS A 432 -15.88 -21.82 -3.01
N PHE A 433 -15.43 -20.72 -3.61
CA PHE A 433 -14.28 -19.95 -3.12
C PHE A 433 -14.55 -19.27 -1.77
N LEU A 434 -15.77 -18.76 -1.58
CA LEU A 434 -16.24 -18.18 -0.32
C LEU A 434 -16.52 -19.25 0.77
N ASP A 435 -16.45 -20.54 0.42
CA ASP A 435 -16.81 -21.66 1.32
C ASP A 435 -18.26 -21.55 1.83
N VAL A 436 -19.17 -21.11 0.95
CA VAL A 436 -20.61 -20.96 1.21
C VAL A 436 -21.41 -21.88 0.30
N SER A 437 -22.44 -22.51 0.85
CA SER A 437 -23.35 -23.37 0.09
C SER A 437 -24.72 -22.71 -0.09
N ARG A 438 -25.26 -22.81 -1.30
CA ARG A 438 -26.62 -22.41 -1.67
C ARG A 438 -27.21 -23.45 -2.61
N THR A 439 -28.52 -23.59 -2.61
CA THR A 439 -29.24 -24.44 -3.55
C THR A 439 -29.17 -23.85 -4.96
N GLU A 440 -29.28 -24.71 -5.97
CA GLU A 440 -29.31 -24.29 -7.37
C GLU A 440 -30.45 -23.27 -7.63
N SER A 441 -31.63 -23.52 -7.08
CA SER A 441 -32.79 -22.61 -7.19
C SER A 441 -32.53 -21.22 -6.60
N GLU A 442 -31.85 -21.12 -5.45
CA GLU A 442 -31.48 -19.83 -4.85
C GLU A 442 -30.50 -19.07 -5.75
N ILE A 443 -29.51 -19.77 -6.30
CA ILE A 443 -28.52 -19.18 -7.22
C ILE A 443 -29.21 -18.66 -8.48
N HIS A 444 -30.09 -19.45 -9.10
CA HIS A 444 -30.85 -19.04 -10.28
C HIS A 444 -31.69 -17.79 -10.00
N LEU A 445 -32.41 -17.76 -8.88
CA LEU A 445 -33.24 -16.62 -8.50
C LEU A 445 -32.41 -15.35 -8.24
N ALA A 446 -31.26 -15.48 -7.57
CA ALA A 446 -30.37 -14.35 -7.32
C ALA A 446 -29.78 -13.79 -8.62
N VAL A 447 -29.40 -14.65 -9.56
CA VAL A 447 -28.93 -14.26 -10.90
C VAL A 447 -30.02 -13.54 -11.70
N GLU A 448 -31.25 -14.06 -11.70
CA GLU A 448 -32.39 -13.45 -12.39
C GLU A 448 -32.70 -12.04 -11.86
N LYS A 449 -32.77 -11.90 -10.54
CA LYS A 449 -33.00 -10.61 -9.86
C LYS A 449 -31.88 -9.61 -10.08
N SER A 450 -30.66 -10.09 -10.30
CA SER A 450 -29.49 -9.26 -10.60
C SER A 450 -29.30 -8.99 -12.10
N SER A 451 -30.23 -9.40 -12.97
CA SER A 451 -30.09 -9.22 -14.41
C SER A 451 -29.98 -7.75 -14.82
N PHE A 452 -29.35 -7.50 -15.97
CA PHE A 452 -29.19 -6.15 -16.52
C PHE A 452 -30.53 -5.43 -16.69
N SER A 453 -31.57 -6.14 -17.17
CA SER A 453 -32.92 -5.57 -17.32
C SER A 453 -33.44 -5.03 -15.99
N LYS A 454 -33.33 -5.81 -14.90
CA LYS A 454 -33.80 -5.38 -13.58
C LYS A 454 -33.06 -4.15 -13.07
N ALA A 455 -31.74 -4.10 -13.28
CA ALA A 455 -30.95 -2.93 -12.90
C ALA A 455 -31.29 -1.68 -13.72
N HIS A 456 -31.50 -1.84 -15.02
CA HIS A 456 -31.87 -0.75 -15.91
C HIS A 456 -33.29 -0.23 -15.64
N ASP A 457 -34.28 -1.13 -15.51
CA ASP A 457 -35.68 -0.78 -15.20
C ASP A 457 -35.78 0.01 -13.90
N GLN A 458 -34.98 -0.38 -12.89
CA GLN A 458 -34.89 0.33 -11.63
C GLN A 458 -34.25 1.70 -11.77
N GLU A 459 -33.12 1.81 -12.47
CA GLU A 459 -32.45 3.09 -12.71
C GLU A 459 -33.40 4.09 -13.40
N CYS A 460 -34.14 3.63 -14.41
CA CYS A 460 -35.17 4.44 -15.07
C CYS A 460 -36.28 4.87 -14.10
N SER A 461 -36.78 3.94 -13.28
CA SER A 461 -37.84 4.23 -12.30
C SER A 461 -37.39 5.25 -11.26
N MET A 462 -36.15 5.14 -10.79
CA MET A 462 -35.55 6.08 -9.83
C MET A 462 -35.31 7.46 -10.44
N ALA A 463 -34.83 7.53 -11.68
CA ALA A 463 -34.65 8.79 -12.39
C ALA A 463 -35.99 9.54 -12.54
N LEU A 464 -37.06 8.82 -12.87
CA LEU A 464 -38.42 9.35 -12.93
C LEU A 464 -38.89 9.88 -11.56
N ASN A 465 -38.67 9.13 -10.48
CA ASN A 465 -39.09 9.53 -9.13
C ASN A 465 -38.29 10.73 -8.58
N ALA A 466 -37.02 10.87 -8.97
CA ALA A 466 -36.14 11.95 -8.53
C ALA A 466 -36.22 13.22 -9.39
N ASN A 467 -37.06 13.25 -10.44
CA ASN A 467 -37.03 14.30 -11.47
C ASN A 467 -35.61 14.56 -12.03
N ALA A 468 -34.82 13.49 -12.15
CA ALA A 468 -33.43 13.55 -12.60
C ALA A 468 -33.26 12.84 -13.95
N SER A 469 -32.24 13.22 -14.72
CA SER A 469 -31.81 12.43 -15.87
C SER A 469 -31.27 11.07 -15.40
N THR A 470 -31.48 10.01 -16.19
CA THR A 470 -30.84 8.71 -15.94
C THR A 470 -29.32 8.88 -15.83
N ARG A 471 -28.71 8.30 -14.80
CA ARG A 471 -27.24 8.37 -14.57
C ARG A 471 -26.44 7.56 -15.61
N ASN A 472 -27.11 6.76 -16.44
CA ASN A 472 -26.53 5.86 -17.44
C ASN A 472 -25.52 4.87 -16.82
N ASN A 473 -25.76 4.47 -15.58
CA ASN A 473 -24.94 3.53 -14.82
C ASN A 473 -24.97 2.14 -15.47
N HIS A 474 -26.11 1.77 -16.05
CA HIS A 474 -26.32 0.52 -16.77
C HIS A 474 -26.54 0.77 -18.27
N ARG A 475 -25.45 1.07 -18.99
CA ARG A 475 -25.48 1.45 -20.42
C ARG A 475 -26.10 0.38 -21.35
N LYS A 476 -25.52 -0.82 -21.41
CA LYS A 476 -25.97 -1.92 -22.31
C LYS A 476 -25.72 -3.32 -21.78
N GLY A 477 -24.69 -3.50 -20.93
CA GLY A 477 -24.41 -4.79 -20.29
C GLY A 477 -23.96 -5.90 -21.25
N MET A 478 -23.49 -5.56 -22.46
CA MET A 478 -23.06 -6.51 -23.48
C MET A 478 -21.54 -6.70 -23.50
N PRO A 479 -21.03 -7.93 -23.69
CA PRO A 479 -19.61 -8.19 -23.93
C PRO A 479 -19.25 -7.99 -25.42
N TYR A 480 -17.97 -7.71 -25.67
CA TYR A 480 -17.32 -7.63 -26.99
C TYR A 480 -17.88 -6.55 -27.93
N GLU A 481 -18.43 -5.45 -27.40
CA GLU A 481 -18.93 -4.34 -28.21
C GLU A 481 -17.80 -3.66 -28.99
N TRP A 482 -16.59 -3.66 -28.44
CA TRP A 482 -15.39 -3.10 -29.06
C TRP A 482 -15.14 -3.62 -30.47
N LYS A 483 -15.53 -4.86 -30.79
CA LYS A 483 -15.37 -5.47 -32.12
C LYS A 483 -16.04 -4.68 -33.25
N THR A 484 -17.00 -3.82 -32.92
CA THR A 484 -17.77 -3.02 -33.89
C THR A 484 -17.56 -1.51 -33.76
N HIS A 485 -16.82 -1.05 -32.74
CA HIS A 485 -16.72 0.36 -32.39
C HIS A 485 -15.32 0.96 -32.57
N TYR A 486 -14.31 0.12 -32.76
CA TYR A 486 -12.94 0.58 -32.97
C TYR A 486 -12.51 0.38 -34.42
N ASP A 487 -11.75 1.34 -34.95
CA ASP A 487 -10.95 1.12 -36.15
C ASP A 487 -9.57 0.50 -35.82
N ARG A 488 -8.81 0.16 -36.87
CA ARG A 488 -7.50 -0.48 -36.72
C ARG A 488 -6.47 0.41 -36.01
N ASN A 489 -6.50 1.72 -36.23
CA ASN A 489 -5.55 2.65 -35.62
C ASN A 489 -5.84 2.84 -34.14
N GLN A 490 -7.13 2.86 -33.76
CA GLN A 490 -7.55 2.92 -32.37
C GLN A 490 -7.21 1.63 -31.62
N LEU A 491 -7.35 0.46 -32.25
CA LEU A 491 -6.98 -0.83 -31.63
C LEU A 491 -5.47 -0.94 -31.36
N ILE A 492 -4.61 -0.33 -32.17
CA ILE A 492 -3.15 -0.32 -31.94
C ILE A 492 -2.81 0.34 -30.60
N ARG A 493 -3.65 1.24 -30.07
CA ARG A 493 -3.43 1.87 -28.75
C ARG A 493 -3.55 0.92 -27.57
N PHE A 494 -4.02 -0.31 -27.79
CA PHE A 494 -4.07 -1.36 -26.77
C PHE A 494 -2.92 -2.36 -26.90
N SER A 495 -2.00 -2.15 -27.85
CA SER A 495 -0.81 -2.99 -28.01
C SER A 495 0.20 -2.78 -26.86
N GLY A 496 1.10 -3.74 -26.66
CA GLY A 496 2.11 -3.68 -25.60
C GLY A 496 1.58 -4.20 -24.26
N MET A 497 1.75 -3.41 -23.19
CA MET A 497 1.45 -3.85 -21.82
C MET A 497 -0.01 -4.29 -21.63
N ALA A 498 -0.97 -3.57 -22.21
CA ALA A 498 -2.39 -3.93 -22.13
C ALA A 498 -2.70 -5.25 -22.86
N ASP A 499 -2.09 -5.47 -24.03
CA ASP A 499 -2.24 -6.71 -24.82
C ASP A 499 -1.65 -7.93 -24.09
N GLU A 500 -0.51 -7.77 -23.41
CA GLU A 500 0.07 -8.82 -22.57
C GLU A 500 -0.87 -9.22 -21.43
N VAL A 501 -1.47 -8.24 -20.74
CA VAL A 501 -2.40 -8.51 -19.64
C VAL A 501 -3.72 -9.08 -20.16
N LEU A 502 -4.21 -8.64 -21.32
CA LEU A 502 -5.33 -9.27 -22.02
C LEU A 502 -5.07 -10.75 -22.28
N HIS A 503 -3.87 -11.09 -22.79
CA HIS A 503 -3.47 -12.48 -23.04
C HIS A 503 -3.44 -13.31 -21.74
N ARG A 504 -2.83 -12.80 -20.67
CA ARG A 504 -2.79 -13.47 -19.35
C ARG A 504 -4.19 -13.73 -18.77
N LEU A 505 -5.15 -12.87 -19.07
CA LEU A 505 -6.56 -13.01 -18.68
C LEU A 505 -7.40 -13.83 -19.68
N GLY A 506 -6.79 -14.36 -20.74
CA GLY A 506 -7.43 -15.23 -21.72
C GLY A 506 -8.35 -14.50 -22.71
N TYR A 507 -8.10 -13.22 -23.00
CA TYR A 507 -8.79 -12.46 -24.04
C TYR A 507 -8.07 -12.53 -25.39
N GLU A 508 -8.78 -12.21 -26.47
CA GLU A 508 -8.22 -12.02 -27.82
C GLU A 508 -7.27 -10.82 -27.86
N THR A 509 -6.04 -11.01 -28.37
CA THR A 509 -5.03 -9.95 -28.52
C THR A 509 -5.19 -9.21 -29.85
N THR A 510 -4.67 -7.98 -29.91
CA THR A 510 -4.81 -7.07 -31.06
C THR A 510 -3.81 -7.35 -32.18
N ILE A 511 -2.69 -8.04 -31.90
CA ILE A 511 -1.69 -8.44 -32.89
C ILE A 511 -1.64 -9.97 -32.95
N ALA A 512 -2.09 -10.53 -34.08
CA ALA A 512 -1.79 -11.92 -34.44
C ALA A 512 -0.28 -12.05 -34.70
N GLY A 513 0.48 -12.40 -33.66
CA GLY A 513 1.92 -12.67 -33.76
C GLY A 513 2.85 -11.61 -33.15
N SER A 514 2.48 -10.91 -32.08
CA SER A 514 3.54 -10.42 -31.19
C SER A 514 4.14 -11.64 -30.51
N ALA A 515 5.34 -12.01 -30.96
CA ALA A 515 6.21 -12.96 -30.31
C ALA A 515 6.15 -12.76 -28.79
N GLU A 516 6.40 -13.83 -28.03
CA GLU A 516 7.10 -13.67 -26.76
C GLU A 516 8.25 -12.70 -27.06
N THR A 517 8.10 -11.43 -26.71
CA THR A 517 9.24 -10.52 -26.69
C THR A 517 10.06 -11.14 -25.58
N GLU A 518 11.03 -11.98 -25.96
CA GLU A 518 11.97 -12.58 -25.03
C GLU A 518 12.34 -11.47 -24.08
N LEU A 519 12.14 -11.70 -22.77
CA LEU A 519 12.72 -10.85 -21.74
C LEU A 519 14.15 -10.63 -22.20
N SER A 520 14.46 -9.42 -22.68
CA SER A 520 15.83 -9.13 -23.00
C SER A 520 16.55 -9.35 -21.66
N GLN A 521 17.41 -10.36 -21.62
CA GLN A 521 18.25 -10.64 -20.46
C GLN A 521 19.23 -9.47 -20.38
N HIS A 522 18.74 -8.32 -19.94
CA HIS A 522 19.57 -7.20 -19.55
C HIS A 522 20.01 -7.55 -18.15
N SER A 523 21.32 -7.60 -17.94
CA SER A 523 21.90 -8.08 -16.70
C SER A 523 21.25 -7.35 -15.54
N GLU A 524 20.59 -8.10 -14.67
CA GLU A 524 20.05 -7.69 -13.38
C GLU A 524 21.20 -7.39 -12.38
N GLU A 525 22.37 -6.97 -12.88
CA GLU A 525 23.51 -6.54 -12.07
C GLU A 525 23.26 -5.09 -11.66
N LEU A 526 22.34 -4.94 -10.72
CA LEU A 526 22.28 -3.76 -9.88
C LEU A 526 23.63 -3.65 -9.14
N ASP A 527 24.14 -2.43 -8.93
CA ASP A 527 25.34 -2.23 -8.10
C ASP A 527 25.16 -3.00 -6.78
N SER A 528 26.19 -3.74 -6.36
CA SER A 528 26.18 -4.50 -5.12
C SER A 528 25.73 -3.67 -3.92
N GLU A 529 26.03 -2.37 -3.92
CA GLU A 529 25.60 -1.41 -2.89
C GLU A 529 24.08 -1.23 -2.92
N ILE A 530 23.48 -0.92 -4.08
CA ILE A 530 22.02 -0.72 -4.19
C ILE A 530 21.26 -2.04 -3.93
N GLN A 531 21.82 -3.18 -4.33
CA GLN A 531 21.25 -4.49 -3.95
C GLN A 531 21.24 -4.66 -2.44
N MET A 532 22.34 -4.30 -1.78
CA MET A 532 22.46 -4.36 -0.34
C MET A 532 21.51 -3.38 0.34
N ASP A 533 21.27 -2.18 -0.21
CA ASP A 533 20.30 -1.21 0.33
C ASP A 533 18.87 -1.77 0.30
N PHE A 534 18.47 -2.36 -0.83
CA PHE A 534 17.17 -3.04 -0.93
C PHE A 534 17.04 -4.21 0.06
N LYS A 535 18.11 -5.00 0.25
CA LYS A 535 18.13 -6.13 1.19
C LYS A 535 18.14 -5.66 2.65
N SER A 536 18.84 -4.57 2.95
CA SER A 536 19.07 -4.04 4.30
C SER A 536 17.96 -3.12 4.82
N ALA A 537 16.84 -2.98 4.09
CA ALA A 537 15.71 -2.11 4.41
C ALA A 537 15.97 -0.61 4.24
N ASN A 538 17.13 -0.20 3.75
CA ASN A 538 17.46 1.22 3.72
C ASN A 538 16.91 1.86 2.44
N LEU A 539 15.59 2.04 2.39
CA LEU A 539 14.89 2.43 1.17
C LEU A 539 15.14 3.87 0.76
N GLU A 540 15.38 4.76 1.72
CA GLU A 540 15.78 6.13 1.44
C GLU A 540 17.14 6.14 0.73
N ASP A 541 18.12 5.39 1.25
CA ASP A 541 19.42 5.27 0.62
C ASP A 541 19.35 4.47 -0.70
N ALA A 542 18.55 3.41 -0.80
CA ALA A 542 18.33 2.68 -2.04
C ALA A 542 17.79 3.61 -3.14
N ARG A 543 16.79 4.44 -2.80
CA ARG A 543 16.21 5.42 -3.73
C ARG A 543 17.22 6.50 -4.10
N LYS A 544 17.98 7.01 -3.13
CA LYS A 544 19.04 7.99 -3.35
C LYS A 544 20.11 7.44 -4.28
N ASN A 545 20.63 6.24 -4.01
CA ASN A 545 21.68 5.60 -4.79
C ASN A 545 21.19 5.25 -6.20
N LEU A 546 19.92 4.87 -6.37
CA LEU A 546 19.30 4.74 -7.69
C LEU A 546 19.27 6.06 -8.48
N LEU A 547 18.98 7.19 -7.83
CA LEU A 547 18.97 8.51 -8.46
C LEU A 547 20.38 8.99 -8.81
N GLU A 548 21.36 8.73 -7.95
CA GLU A 548 22.79 9.01 -8.21
C GLU A 548 23.28 8.18 -9.41
N ALA A 549 23.03 6.87 -9.41
CA ALA A 549 23.34 5.99 -10.54
C ALA A 549 22.64 6.43 -11.84
N LEU A 550 21.40 6.94 -11.75
CA LEU A 550 20.66 7.46 -12.90
C LEU A 550 21.28 8.75 -13.46
N ALA A 551 21.86 9.58 -12.60
CA ALA A 551 22.53 10.82 -13.00
C ALA A 551 23.89 10.55 -13.68
N GLU A 552 24.60 9.50 -13.27
CA GLU A 552 25.91 9.13 -13.81
C GLU A 552 25.83 8.24 -15.06
N THR A 553 24.70 7.56 -15.25
CA THR A 553 24.48 6.66 -16.38
C THR A 553 24.36 7.39 -17.71
N THR A 554 25.14 6.95 -18.71
CA THR A 554 25.08 7.44 -20.09
C THR A 554 24.42 6.46 -21.06
N SER A 555 24.30 5.18 -20.69
CA SER A 555 23.60 4.15 -21.48
C SER A 555 22.09 4.32 -21.41
N LYS A 556 21.42 4.28 -22.55
CA LYS A 556 19.96 4.41 -22.63
C LYS A 556 19.26 3.23 -21.96
N GLU A 557 19.80 2.03 -22.15
CA GLU A 557 19.27 0.78 -21.60
C GLU A 557 19.38 0.78 -20.06
N SER A 558 20.55 1.12 -19.52
CA SER A 558 20.76 1.24 -18.07
C SER A 558 19.88 2.33 -17.47
N ARG A 559 19.71 3.47 -18.17
CA ARG A 559 18.84 4.57 -17.75
C ARG A 559 17.38 4.12 -17.64
N ASN A 560 16.86 3.46 -18.68
CA ASN A 560 15.49 2.94 -18.71
C ASN A 560 15.22 1.95 -17.58
N TRP A 561 16.18 1.06 -17.33
CA TRP A 561 16.08 0.11 -16.24
C TRP A 561 16.11 0.78 -14.87
N LEU A 562 17.03 1.73 -14.62
CA LEU A 562 17.09 2.50 -13.37
C LEU A 562 15.79 3.28 -13.13
N CYS A 563 15.26 3.92 -14.17
CA CYS A 563 13.95 4.59 -14.10
C CYS A 563 12.83 3.63 -13.70
N SER A 564 12.84 2.40 -14.24
CA SER A 564 11.88 1.36 -13.90
C SER A 564 12.00 0.91 -12.44
N GLN A 565 13.22 0.83 -11.90
CA GLN A 565 13.44 0.53 -10.47
C GLN A 565 12.89 1.64 -9.58
N ILE A 566 13.19 2.91 -9.89
CA ILE A 566 12.74 4.08 -9.11
C ILE A 566 11.22 4.16 -9.08
N LEU A 567 10.55 4.08 -10.23
CA LEU A 567 9.09 4.14 -10.27
C LEU A 567 8.43 2.97 -9.54
N ALA A 568 8.91 1.75 -9.75
CA ALA A 568 8.37 0.59 -9.07
C ALA A 568 8.54 0.70 -7.54
N HIS A 569 9.68 1.23 -7.09
CA HIS A 569 9.92 1.52 -5.68
C HIS A 569 8.94 2.55 -5.14
N ASP A 570 8.81 3.71 -5.79
CA ASP A 570 7.96 4.82 -5.33
C ASP A 570 6.47 4.41 -5.28
N TRP A 571 6.00 3.67 -6.29
CA TRP A 571 4.63 3.15 -6.29
C TRP A 571 4.38 2.13 -5.20
N VAL A 572 5.30 1.20 -4.96
CA VAL A 572 5.12 0.20 -3.91
C VAL A 572 5.19 0.84 -2.53
N GLN A 573 6.09 1.80 -2.29
CA GLN A 573 6.08 2.57 -1.05
C GLN A 573 4.75 3.30 -0.84
N HIS A 574 4.20 3.93 -1.88
CA HIS A 574 2.89 4.58 -1.80
C HIS A 574 1.75 3.59 -1.52
N VAL A 575 1.73 2.46 -2.23
CA VAL A 575 0.69 1.42 -2.11
C VAL A 575 0.78 0.69 -0.79
N PHE A 576 1.96 0.35 -0.29
CA PHE A 576 2.12 -0.50 0.90
C PHE A 576 2.37 0.27 2.19
N LYS A 577 2.93 1.49 2.14
CA LYS A 577 3.28 2.32 3.30
C LYS A 577 4.08 1.56 4.38
N VAL A 578 4.83 0.54 3.96
CA VAL A 578 5.77 -0.22 4.76
C VAL A 578 7.04 -0.37 3.96
N ASP A 579 8.16 -0.60 4.63
CA ASP A 579 9.41 -0.88 3.94
C ASP A 579 9.28 -2.21 3.17
N LEU A 580 9.84 -2.29 1.96
CA LEU A 580 9.76 -3.46 1.07
C LEU A 580 10.10 -4.77 1.77
N ASN A 581 11.15 -4.77 2.58
CA ASN A 581 11.60 -5.97 3.27
C ASN A 581 10.70 -6.36 4.45
N GLN A 582 9.74 -5.53 4.84
CA GLN A 582 8.73 -5.82 5.85
C GLN A 582 7.49 -6.52 5.27
N SER A 583 7.37 -6.59 3.94
CA SER A 583 6.26 -7.28 3.29
C SER A 583 6.66 -8.05 2.04
N LEU A 584 6.35 -9.35 2.02
CA LEU A 584 6.54 -10.17 0.83
C LEU A 584 5.72 -9.64 -0.36
N ALA A 585 4.49 -9.19 -0.10
CA ALA A 585 3.63 -8.61 -1.12
C ALA A 585 4.24 -7.34 -1.72
N ALA A 586 4.80 -6.46 -0.89
CA ALA A 586 5.51 -5.27 -1.37
C ALA A 586 6.73 -5.64 -2.22
N THR A 587 7.59 -6.54 -1.73
CA THR A 587 8.81 -6.97 -2.44
C THR A 587 8.50 -7.57 -3.81
N ARG A 588 7.56 -8.54 -3.88
CA ARG A 588 7.15 -9.18 -5.13
C ARG A 588 6.50 -8.18 -6.08
N SER A 589 5.62 -7.31 -5.59
CA SER A 589 4.97 -6.26 -6.40
C SER A 589 6.00 -5.32 -7.03
N ARG A 590 7.03 -4.92 -6.27
CA ARG A 590 8.09 -4.04 -6.81
C ARG A 590 8.88 -4.72 -7.91
N LYS A 591 9.32 -5.96 -7.68
CA LYS A 591 10.04 -6.73 -8.70
C LYS A 591 9.20 -6.88 -9.97
N ALA A 592 7.93 -7.20 -9.82
CA ALA A 592 7.02 -7.37 -10.95
C ALA A 592 6.78 -6.04 -11.70
N PHE A 593 6.49 -4.95 -10.99
CA PHE A 593 6.32 -3.62 -11.58
C PHE A 593 7.58 -3.14 -12.29
N SER A 594 8.75 -3.31 -11.69
CA SER A 594 10.01 -2.94 -12.32
C SER A 594 10.23 -3.73 -13.61
N LYS A 595 9.97 -5.04 -13.61
CA LYS A 595 10.12 -5.90 -14.80
C LYS A 595 9.18 -5.51 -15.93
N ILE A 596 7.89 -5.26 -15.64
CA ILE A 596 6.93 -4.88 -16.69
C ILE A 596 7.24 -3.47 -17.23
N LEU A 597 7.62 -2.51 -16.37
CA LEU A 597 8.04 -1.17 -16.82
C LEU A 597 9.31 -1.23 -17.68
N ALA A 598 10.32 -2.00 -17.26
CA ALA A 598 11.58 -2.13 -18.00
C ALA A 598 11.36 -2.74 -19.39
N ARG A 599 10.47 -3.75 -19.49
CA ARG A 599 10.12 -4.39 -20.76
C ARG A 599 9.51 -3.42 -21.76
N TYR A 600 8.65 -2.52 -21.28
CA TYR A 600 7.97 -1.53 -22.12
C TYR A 600 8.63 -0.14 -22.06
N ALA A 601 9.85 -0.05 -21.54
CA ALA A 601 10.54 1.21 -21.30
C ALA A 601 10.71 2.03 -22.58
N GLU A 602 10.89 1.39 -23.74
CA GLU A 602 11.07 2.06 -25.04
C GLU A 602 9.78 2.64 -25.64
N THR A 603 8.62 2.34 -25.05
CA THR A 603 7.35 2.92 -25.51
C THR A 603 7.24 4.38 -25.11
N GLU A 604 6.64 5.20 -25.98
CA GLU A 604 6.42 6.63 -25.71
C GLU A 604 5.65 6.85 -24.39
N ILE A 605 4.69 5.99 -24.09
CA ILE A 605 3.87 6.04 -22.88
C ILE A 605 4.75 5.92 -21.62
N ILE A 606 5.64 4.92 -21.58
CA ILE A 606 6.52 4.69 -20.42
C ILE A 606 7.65 5.73 -20.35
N GLN A 607 8.18 6.18 -21.49
CA GLN A 607 9.15 7.29 -21.50
C GLN A 607 8.55 8.60 -20.93
N ASN A 608 7.31 8.92 -21.33
CA ASN A 608 6.59 10.06 -20.78
C ASN A 608 6.36 9.91 -19.28
N LEU A 609 5.99 8.70 -18.84
CA LEU A 609 5.82 8.39 -17.43
C LEU A 609 7.10 8.61 -16.62
N PHE A 610 8.25 8.09 -17.09
CA PHE A 610 9.57 8.33 -16.47
C PHE A 610 9.85 9.82 -16.36
N SER A 611 9.65 10.59 -17.44
CA SER A 611 9.94 12.02 -17.46
C SER A 611 9.06 12.85 -16.52
N LYS A 612 7.80 12.43 -16.29
CA LYS A 612 6.82 13.13 -15.45
C LYS A 612 7.11 12.91 -13.96
N ASN A 613 7.43 11.68 -13.60
CA ASN A 613 7.47 11.23 -12.21
C ASN A 613 8.89 11.18 -11.62
N ILE A 614 9.90 10.89 -12.43
CA ILE A 614 11.28 10.86 -11.96
C ILE A 614 11.88 12.24 -12.13
N ARG A 615 11.77 13.03 -11.07
CA ARG A 615 12.46 14.31 -10.95
C ARG A 615 13.81 14.07 -10.28
N LEU A 616 14.89 14.33 -11.01
CA LEU A 616 16.17 14.61 -10.37
C LEU A 616 15.98 15.94 -9.61
N SER A 617 16.30 15.99 -8.32
CA SER A 617 15.97 17.06 -7.37
C SER A 617 15.97 18.50 -7.95
N PRO A 618 15.07 19.40 -7.50
CA PRO A 618 15.04 20.78 -7.99
C PRO A 618 16.36 21.49 -7.69
N VAL A 619 17.08 21.91 -8.73
CA VAL A 619 18.36 22.62 -8.59
C VAL A 619 18.09 24.10 -8.46
N ILE A 620 18.38 24.67 -7.29
CA ILE A 620 18.45 26.13 -7.15
C ILE A 620 19.71 26.60 -7.85
N THR A 621 19.55 27.33 -8.96
CA THR A 621 20.68 27.94 -9.65
C THR A 621 20.75 29.42 -9.28
N PRO A 622 21.80 29.89 -8.58
CA PRO A 622 21.95 31.31 -8.29
C PRO A 622 22.26 32.07 -9.59
N LEU A 623 21.47 33.09 -9.88
CA LEU A 623 21.61 33.90 -11.11
C LEU A 623 22.25 35.27 -10.83
N GLY A 624 22.42 35.63 -9.55
CA GLY A 624 23.05 36.87 -9.10
C GLY A 624 22.13 37.71 -8.24
N SER A 625 22.32 39.03 -8.25
CA SER A 625 21.48 39.96 -7.50
C SER A 625 21.26 41.25 -8.27
N HIS A 626 20.08 41.85 -8.15
CA HIS A 626 19.74 43.14 -8.77
C HIS A 626 18.86 43.98 -7.85
N ARG A 627 19.21 45.27 -7.67
CA ARG A 627 18.53 46.21 -6.74
C ARG A 627 18.22 45.60 -5.36
N GLY A 628 19.14 44.79 -4.84
CA GLY A 628 19.04 44.13 -3.54
C GLY A 628 18.34 42.77 -3.53
N TYR A 629 17.57 42.41 -4.57
CA TYR A 629 16.94 41.08 -4.69
C TYR A 629 17.97 40.02 -5.08
N VAL A 630 17.84 38.82 -4.52
CA VAL A 630 18.59 37.64 -4.91
C VAL A 630 17.84 36.93 -6.03
N LEU A 631 18.52 36.69 -7.14
CA LEU A 631 17.94 36.05 -8.32
C LEU A 631 18.29 34.57 -8.31
N VAL A 632 17.27 33.72 -8.41
CA VAL A 632 17.43 32.26 -8.43
C VAL A 632 16.55 31.64 -9.51
N GLN A 633 17.02 30.58 -10.13
CA GLN A 633 16.17 29.68 -10.91
C GLN A 633 15.78 28.50 -10.02
N VAL A 634 14.49 28.21 -9.94
CA VAL A 634 13.95 27.00 -9.31
C VAL A 634 13.14 26.29 -10.40
N ASP A 635 13.62 25.14 -10.85
CA ASP A 635 13.10 24.39 -11.99
C ASP A 635 13.01 25.25 -13.28
N ARG A 636 11.79 25.46 -13.80
CA ARG A 636 11.52 26.26 -15.01
C ARG A 636 11.10 27.70 -14.69
N SER A 637 11.04 28.05 -13.41
CA SER A 637 10.63 29.35 -12.93
C SER A 637 11.85 30.14 -12.51
N TYR A 638 11.81 31.44 -12.79
CA TYR A 638 12.87 32.35 -12.37
C TYR A 638 12.31 33.30 -11.33
N LEU A 639 13.00 33.40 -10.20
CA LEU A 639 12.53 34.10 -9.01
C LEU A 639 13.51 35.20 -8.59
N ALA A 640 12.95 36.29 -8.06
CA ALA A 640 13.68 37.33 -7.34
C ALA A 640 13.16 37.37 -5.91
N LEU A 641 14.06 37.15 -4.96
CA LEU A 641 13.75 37.08 -3.53
C LEU A 641 14.25 38.33 -2.82
N SER A 642 13.35 38.99 -2.09
CA SER A 642 13.66 40.19 -1.34
C SER A 642 14.48 39.85 -0.10
N PRO A 643 15.51 40.64 0.24
CA PRO A 643 16.24 40.51 1.51
C PRO A 643 15.37 40.72 2.75
N ALA A 644 14.18 41.33 2.63
CA ALA A 644 13.23 41.43 3.74
C ALA A 644 12.66 40.07 4.20
N LEU A 645 12.82 39.01 3.40
CA LEU A 645 12.46 37.65 3.80
C LEU A 645 13.40 37.09 4.88
N GLY A 646 14.62 37.66 5.01
CA GLY A 646 15.60 37.24 6.01
C GLY A 646 16.54 36.12 5.55
N PRO A 647 17.63 35.87 6.28
CA PRO A 647 18.68 34.91 5.89
C PRO A 647 18.30 33.44 6.12
N GLU A 648 17.35 33.17 7.01
CA GLU A 648 16.84 31.82 7.31
C GLU A 648 15.71 31.40 6.36
N PHE A 649 15.42 32.21 5.34
CA PHE A 649 14.34 31.94 4.40
C PHE A 649 14.79 30.93 3.35
N ASP A 650 14.19 29.74 3.37
CA ASP A 650 14.35 28.73 2.31
C ASP A 650 13.11 28.72 1.40
N ILE A 651 13.33 28.96 0.11
CA ILE A 651 12.30 28.97 -0.93
C ILE A 651 11.74 27.57 -1.22
N LEU A 652 12.53 26.51 -1.00
CA LEU A 652 12.08 25.13 -1.21
C LEU A 652 11.09 24.67 -0.13
N GLU A 653 11.07 25.34 1.02
CA GLU A 653 10.15 25.07 2.12
C GLU A 653 8.84 25.88 2.02
N GLN A 654 8.69 26.75 1.00
CA GLN A 654 7.53 27.63 0.89
C GLN A 654 6.41 27.05 0.03
N SER A 655 5.18 27.21 0.50
CA SER A 655 3.99 26.88 -0.27
C SER A 655 3.75 27.86 -1.42
N GLN A 656 3.01 27.44 -2.45
CA GLN A 656 2.63 28.31 -3.56
C GLN A 656 1.79 29.53 -3.11
N ASP A 657 0.98 29.38 -2.06
CA ASP A 657 0.20 30.47 -1.48
C ASP A 657 1.09 31.46 -0.71
N SER A 658 2.08 30.96 0.03
CA SER A 658 3.11 31.78 0.67
C SER A 658 3.88 32.58 -0.38
N ILE A 659 4.29 31.92 -1.47
CA ILE A 659 4.97 32.57 -2.61
C ILE A 659 4.08 33.64 -3.24
N THR A 660 2.76 33.40 -3.33
CA THR A 660 1.80 34.36 -3.85
C THR A 660 1.58 35.55 -2.91
N ASP A 661 1.49 35.34 -1.59
CA ASP A 661 1.44 36.42 -0.59
C ASP A 661 2.72 37.27 -0.62
N PHE A 662 3.88 36.59 -0.66
CA PHE A 662 5.17 37.25 -0.83
C PHE A 662 5.17 38.08 -2.11
N ALA A 663 4.62 37.56 -3.21
CA ALA A 663 4.53 38.30 -4.47
C ALA A 663 3.63 39.53 -4.38
N GLN A 664 2.45 39.43 -3.77
CA GLN A 664 1.56 40.57 -3.57
C GLN A 664 2.18 41.66 -2.68
N ARG A 665 3.05 41.25 -1.75
CA ARG A 665 3.75 42.17 -0.84
C ARG A 665 5.02 42.75 -1.44
N GLY A 666 5.46 42.23 -2.60
CA GLY A 666 6.70 42.58 -3.28
C GLY A 666 7.93 41.87 -2.71
N LEU A 667 7.76 40.88 -1.84
CA LEU A 667 8.86 40.10 -1.24
C LEU A 667 9.40 39.02 -2.17
N CYS A 668 8.62 38.58 -3.16
CA CYS A 668 9.01 37.61 -4.16
C CYS A 668 8.52 38.07 -5.55
N ILE A 669 9.27 37.82 -6.61
CA ILE A 669 8.82 38.03 -7.98
C ILE A 669 9.06 36.74 -8.74
N VAL A 670 8.04 36.23 -9.43
CA VAL A 670 8.11 35.00 -10.22
C VAL A 670 7.87 35.32 -11.69
N VAL A 671 8.76 34.89 -12.57
CA VAL A 671 8.61 35.07 -14.03
C VAL A 671 8.92 33.77 -14.78
N ALA A 672 8.32 33.65 -15.96
CA ALA A 672 8.50 32.48 -16.82
C ALA A 672 9.85 32.46 -17.57
N THR A 673 10.57 33.59 -17.66
CA THR A 673 11.87 33.67 -18.38
C THR A 673 12.85 34.61 -17.67
N GLU A 674 14.12 34.22 -17.59
CA GLU A 674 15.19 34.95 -16.88
C GLU A 674 15.30 36.43 -17.26
N ASN A 675 15.26 36.73 -18.57
CA ASN A 675 15.39 38.09 -19.10
C ASN A 675 14.27 39.06 -18.66
N ARG A 676 13.20 38.56 -18.05
CA ARG A 676 12.10 39.38 -17.52
C ARG A 676 12.29 39.76 -16.06
N LEU A 677 13.21 39.13 -15.32
CA LEU A 677 13.40 39.38 -13.89
C LEU A 677 13.85 40.79 -13.58
N ILE A 678 14.94 41.23 -14.20
CA ILE A 678 15.49 42.58 -14.00
C ILE A 678 14.41 43.62 -14.32
N LYS A 679 13.74 43.45 -15.46
CA LYS A 679 12.65 44.35 -15.88
C LYS A 679 11.48 44.36 -14.90
N ALA A 680 11.10 43.22 -14.34
CA ALA A 680 10.03 43.13 -13.36
C ALA A 680 10.41 43.79 -12.02
N ILE A 681 11.67 43.64 -11.59
CA ILE A 681 12.23 44.30 -10.40
C ILE A 681 12.25 45.82 -10.59
N ASP A 682 12.76 46.31 -11.72
CA ASP A 682 12.82 47.74 -12.03
C ASP A 682 11.41 48.35 -12.06
N LEU A 683 10.46 47.71 -12.76
CA LEU A 683 9.07 48.17 -12.82
C LEU A 683 8.41 48.24 -11.44
N LEU A 684 8.65 47.26 -10.57
CA LEU A 684 8.11 47.25 -9.22
C LEU A 684 8.69 48.40 -8.39
N ILE A 685 10.02 48.57 -8.39
CA ILE A 685 10.71 49.57 -7.58
C ILE A 685 10.38 50.97 -8.07
N ASP A 686 10.47 51.22 -9.37
CA ASP A 686 10.22 52.54 -9.96
C ASP A 686 8.77 52.97 -9.71
N SER A 687 7.81 52.05 -9.84
CA SER A 687 6.41 52.34 -9.52
C SER A 687 6.19 52.72 -8.05
N ILE A 688 6.94 52.11 -7.12
CA ILE A 688 6.87 52.44 -5.69
C ILE A 688 7.49 53.83 -5.44
N LEU A 689 8.63 54.13 -6.08
CA LEU A 689 9.31 55.43 -5.96
C LEU A 689 8.49 56.57 -6.56
N ASP A 690 7.89 56.37 -7.73
CA ASP A 690 7.00 57.35 -8.37
C ASP A 690 5.78 57.65 -7.50
N LYS A 691 5.19 56.61 -6.89
CA LYS A 691 4.09 56.78 -5.94
C LYS A 691 4.53 57.59 -4.71
N ALA A 692 5.71 57.31 -4.16
CA ALA A 692 6.24 58.07 -3.05
C ALA A 692 6.49 59.54 -3.43
N ASN A 693 7.06 59.79 -4.60
CA ASN A 693 7.31 61.12 -5.12
C ASN A 693 5.99 61.90 -5.29
N GLY A 694 4.97 61.30 -5.90
CA GLY A 694 3.64 61.93 -6.03
C GLY A 694 3.00 62.28 -4.69
N LEU A 695 3.13 61.41 -3.67
CA LEU A 695 2.64 61.70 -2.32
C LEU A 695 3.40 62.87 -1.68
N ILE A 696 4.73 62.90 -1.82
CA ILE A 696 5.60 63.97 -1.29
C ILE A 696 5.29 65.31 -1.96
N SER A 697 5.22 65.33 -3.30
CA SER A 697 4.89 66.54 -4.07
C SER A 697 3.49 67.07 -3.79
N SER A 698 2.55 66.20 -3.36
CA SER A 698 1.20 66.61 -2.94
C SER A 698 1.11 67.07 -1.47
N GLY A 699 2.24 67.16 -0.76
CA GLY A 699 2.34 67.61 0.63
C GLY A 699 2.12 66.51 1.67
N GLN A 700 1.88 65.26 1.25
CA GLN A 700 1.67 64.09 2.12
C GLN A 700 3.00 63.44 2.54
N MET A 701 3.85 64.21 3.22
CA MET A 701 5.24 63.84 3.53
C MET A 701 5.37 62.52 4.33
N GLN A 702 4.51 62.31 5.34
CA GLN A 702 4.56 61.10 6.17
C GLN A 702 4.18 59.84 5.38
N ALA A 703 3.11 59.91 4.57
CA ALA A 703 2.68 58.78 3.73
C ALA A 703 3.73 58.42 2.67
N GLY A 704 4.35 59.44 2.04
CA GLY A 704 5.44 59.23 1.10
C GLY A 704 6.68 58.60 1.76
N ALA A 705 7.07 59.08 2.94
CA ALA A 705 8.18 58.52 3.70
C ALA A 705 7.93 57.05 4.11
N GLU A 706 6.69 56.68 4.41
CA GLU A 706 6.33 55.30 4.74
C GLU A 706 6.40 54.36 3.53
N VAL A 707 5.99 54.84 2.35
CA VAL A 707 6.17 54.11 1.07
C VAL A 707 7.66 53.91 0.77
N ILE A 708 8.50 54.92 1.00
CA ILE A 708 9.96 54.82 0.83
C ILE A 708 10.55 53.81 1.82
N LYS A 709 10.17 53.85 3.11
CA LYS A 709 10.64 52.89 4.11
C LYS A 709 10.31 51.45 3.74
N ARG A 710 9.12 51.21 3.16
CA ARG A 710 8.75 49.89 2.62
C ARG A 710 9.66 49.49 1.46
N CYS A 711 9.98 50.39 0.54
CA CYS A 711 10.89 50.13 -0.57
C CYS A 711 12.32 49.79 -0.08
N ILE A 712 12.82 50.52 0.93
CA ILE A 712 14.12 50.24 1.55
C ILE A 712 14.15 48.85 2.18
N SER A 713 13.09 48.47 2.89
CA SER A 713 12.97 47.13 3.47
C SER A 713 13.03 46.06 2.39
N LEU A 714 12.27 46.21 1.30
CA LEU A 714 12.26 45.26 0.19
C LEU A 714 13.62 45.13 -0.53
N THR A 715 14.42 46.19 -0.58
CA THR A 715 15.72 46.21 -1.27
C THR A 715 16.91 46.00 -0.32
N GLY A 716 16.66 45.88 0.98
CA GLY A 716 17.71 45.77 2.01
C GLY A 716 18.64 46.98 2.06
N ALA A 717 18.16 48.16 1.65
CA ALA A 717 18.94 49.39 1.51
C ALA A 717 20.18 49.26 0.59
N LYS A 718 20.16 48.34 -0.38
CA LYS A 718 21.22 48.19 -1.39
C LYS A 718 20.90 48.90 -2.70
N ASP A 719 19.71 49.50 -2.80
CA ASP A 719 19.27 50.27 -3.96
C ASP A 719 19.64 51.76 -3.82
N ALA A 720 20.57 52.23 -4.65
CA ALA A 720 21.18 53.55 -4.54
C ALA A 720 20.19 54.71 -4.77
N GLU A 721 19.13 54.50 -5.57
CA GLU A 721 18.09 55.50 -5.81
C GLU A 721 17.17 55.64 -4.60
N THR A 722 16.71 54.52 -4.03
CA THR A 722 15.91 54.50 -2.82
C THR A 722 16.65 55.14 -1.63
N ILE A 723 17.96 54.89 -1.48
CA ILE A 723 18.79 55.54 -0.43
C ILE A 723 18.85 57.06 -0.60
N LYS A 724 19.03 57.55 -1.83
CA LYS A 724 19.04 59.00 -2.12
C LYS A 724 17.70 59.64 -1.77
N VAL A 725 16.60 59.03 -2.18
CA VAL A 725 15.23 59.50 -1.91
C VAL A 725 14.91 59.46 -0.41
N ALA A 726 15.36 58.42 0.31
CA ALA A 726 15.20 58.31 1.75
C ALA A 726 15.99 59.37 2.54
N ASN A 727 17.23 59.66 2.12
CA ASN A 727 18.04 60.72 2.71
C ASN A 727 17.41 62.10 2.47
N TYR A 728 16.86 62.33 1.28
CA TYR A 728 16.12 63.55 0.95
C TYR A 728 14.82 63.68 1.77
N ALA A 729 14.05 62.60 1.93
CA ALA A 729 12.85 62.57 2.77
C ALA A 729 13.17 62.79 4.27
N ASN A 730 14.27 62.24 4.77
CA ASN A 730 14.72 62.46 6.16
C ASN A 730 15.19 63.90 6.41
N GLN A 731 15.77 64.56 5.40
CA GLN A 731 16.11 65.98 5.45
C GLN A 731 14.84 66.87 5.49
N LEU A 732 13.79 66.48 4.78
CA LEU A 732 12.47 67.15 4.81
C LEU A 732 11.73 66.96 6.15
N SER A 733 11.78 65.77 6.75
CA SER A 733 11.07 65.47 8.01
C SER A 733 11.70 66.07 9.27
N ASN A 734 12.99 66.44 9.22
CA ASN A 734 13.72 67.09 10.33
C ASN A 734 13.77 68.62 10.22
N SER A 735 13.07 69.22 9.25
CA SER A 735 13.05 70.67 9.07
C SER A 735 11.81 71.28 9.74
N PRO A 736 11.94 72.27 10.65
CA PRO A 736 10.79 72.98 11.18
C PRO A 736 10.19 73.82 10.04
N PHE A 737 8.97 73.47 9.63
CA PHE A 737 8.10 74.18 8.68
C PHE A 737 8.70 75.46 8.08
N SER A 738 9.21 75.40 6.85
CA SER A 738 9.07 76.48 5.86
C SER A 738 9.86 76.17 4.60
N VAL A 739 9.14 76.14 3.49
CA VAL A 739 9.60 76.45 2.13
C VAL A 739 10.65 75.50 1.55
N ILE A 740 10.21 74.56 0.74
CA ILE A 740 10.98 74.09 -0.42
C ILE A 740 10.08 74.20 -1.66
N HIS A 741 10.37 75.20 -2.48
CA HIS A 741 10.06 75.22 -3.91
C HIS A 741 11.40 75.03 -4.61
N ASP A 742 11.64 73.81 -5.09
CA ASP A 742 12.26 73.43 -6.36
C ASP A 742 12.55 71.92 -6.36
#